data_AF-A0A7V9MRV2-F1
#
_entry.id   AF-A0A7V9MRV2-F1
#
_cell.length_a   1.000
_cell.length_b   1.000
_cell.length_c   1.000
_cell.angle_alpha   90.00
_cell.angle_beta   90.00
_cell.angle_gamma   90.00
#
_symmetry.space_group_name_H-M   'P 1'
#
loop_
_entity.id
_entity.type
_entity.pdbx_description
1 polymer ?
#
loop_
_entity_poly.entity_id
_entity_poly.type
_entity_poly.pdbx_seq_one_letter_code
_entity_poly.pdbx_strand_id
1 'polypeptide(L)'
;MSFFGSTTNLPKEKKSLGNINADDMNSSQQAQPITYFAGRRYIAGQFISPGYNEVIKDVQGQTGKSSTGSVAHVYYCDFGLVVALGGRWPVDAIFKIIVESEIVWKNDAGLFRDADLFEDITVNKFGQARIYWGSETQPIDPLVFTTRGVIPIDPDFDSRDKKTWPKKGAVVGQATNNGDASGDTNPLAGHYDQHPAYRGQCYIVFKKWKLGRDRGQIPNIQVEVQRGVPWFASSTLNRTTTGLNSDARGVNPIGVLYETLTDGRFGRAVPESRLLQASFEAAATALSGLRISPRVTGQEEFRTFTAKLLEYFDGWVRNNAGQLEVGFFTHGNINTSAWPVLTDDDLDGEPELKPSTFKDASTQFFIVYADRLHNYQERPGQKYDNPSMRRIIGESRPVWIQRPWLTDPDLAKQLITEEGKMRSLPTQSGEMAVKREWLDAHNALPGDRFIWNSASRNFAIALRLNRLKRLKDSSGQAMLTVENERSLWPTLYIPAAIDTPGDFHSEPPAIVNYRVVPLPPLLRTSPSIQIAVMAQRSSVDVVGFRTWVSPNGTAYDLAAEKDSFAVYGELANFYTSTTANPDTTAGAQIFLFGVDLDTVVAQSDQARDDDTLLLFIDGEIISVGQITALGNGLFKVFGRRSRYGSQVQVHGPGAACWFIFREKLTRILHTQFAPGNLPYFKLQPYTHLQDYDLASATPFTFSFGIPGTPPTVSVSPGSQSFTGTLNVSVVPPSTATTRFTLDGSDVADDSQPWPQSGGSLITLAITQSSVLKVRAFFDDGWTTTPQVSADYVLVAAGSPGLGSVAPVAIDFSGTKGKTSGTITLRCATASPTIKYSKNGAAFATYSAAFAIVLGDTVESYAQATGFADSIHTYFDNAYVQPSGGVVGGNTTTSGNRSKNPP
;
A
#
# COMPACT_ATOMS: atom_id res chain seq x y z
N MET A 1 37.61 -52.27 -50.17
CA MET A 1 36.38 -51.82 -50.83
C MET A 1 35.73 -50.76 -49.94
N SER A 2 35.45 -49.58 -50.51
CA SER A 2 34.71 -48.37 -50.04
C SER A 2 33.93 -48.52 -48.71
N PHE A 3 34.03 -47.66 -47.66
CA PHE A 3 34.19 -46.20 -47.50
C PHE A 3 33.04 -45.36 -48.10
N PHE A 4 31.93 -45.25 -47.34
CA PHE A 4 31.14 -44.05 -46.95
C PHE A 4 29.69 -44.43 -46.61
N GLY A 5 29.23 -44.04 -45.42
CA GLY A 5 27.84 -44.16 -44.98
C GLY A 5 26.98 -42.97 -45.39
N SER A 6 25.65 -43.17 -45.43
CA SER A 6 24.68 -42.07 -45.38
C SER A 6 23.83 -42.18 -44.11
N THR A 7 24.23 -41.44 -43.08
CA THR A 7 23.32 -40.86 -42.11
C THR A 7 22.53 -39.76 -42.81
N THR A 8 21.21 -39.71 -42.64
CA THR A 8 20.44 -38.47 -42.41
C THR A 8 18.97 -38.80 -42.11
N ASN A 9 18.74 -39.47 -40.97
CA ASN A 9 17.63 -39.03 -40.11
C ASN A 9 18.08 -37.67 -39.54
N LEU A 10 17.99 -36.61 -40.34
CA LEU A 10 18.12 -35.26 -39.80
C LEU A 10 16.97 -35.07 -38.83
N PRO A 11 17.21 -34.59 -37.59
CA PRO A 11 16.12 -34.16 -36.74
C PRO A 11 15.27 -33.16 -37.54
N LYS A 12 13.97 -33.46 -37.68
CA LYS A 12 13.02 -32.57 -38.36
C LYS A 12 13.20 -31.16 -37.79
N GLU A 13 13.60 -30.22 -38.63
CA GLU A 13 13.94 -28.87 -38.20
C GLU A 13 12.80 -28.29 -37.35
N LYS A 14 13.15 -27.71 -36.20
CA LYS A 14 12.16 -27.17 -35.28
C LYS A 14 11.50 -25.96 -35.94
N LYS A 15 10.17 -25.98 -36.07
CA LYS A 15 9.43 -24.88 -36.72
C LYS A 15 9.62 -23.57 -35.93
N SER A 16 10.15 -22.54 -36.59
CA SER A 16 10.24 -21.16 -36.10
C SER A 16 8.88 -20.45 -36.19
N LEU A 17 8.66 -19.48 -35.29
CA LEU A 17 7.52 -18.57 -35.42
C LEU A 17 7.72 -17.71 -36.69
N GLY A 18 6.68 -17.55 -37.51
CA GLY A 18 6.80 -16.86 -38.80
C GLY A 18 7.27 -17.73 -39.97
N ASN A 19 7.48 -19.04 -39.77
CA ASN A 19 7.86 -20.01 -40.80
C ASN A 19 9.17 -19.64 -41.56
N ILE A 20 10.16 -19.15 -40.80
CA ILE A 20 11.43 -18.67 -41.34
C ILE A 20 12.47 -19.79 -41.28
N ASN A 21 13.02 -20.19 -42.42
CA ASN A 21 14.08 -21.20 -42.52
C ASN A 21 15.45 -20.57 -42.22
N ALA A 22 16.32 -21.29 -41.50
CA ALA A 22 17.67 -20.82 -41.16
C ALA A 22 18.56 -20.66 -42.40
N ASP A 23 18.34 -21.47 -43.44
CA ASP A 23 19.15 -21.47 -44.67
C ASP A 23 18.78 -20.33 -45.65
N ASP A 24 17.63 -19.67 -45.44
CA ASP A 24 17.11 -18.61 -46.32
C ASP A 24 17.47 -17.18 -45.84
N MET A 25 18.27 -17.05 -44.77
CA MET A 25 18.67 -15.75 -44.22
C MET A 25 19.93 -15.19 -44.88
N ASN A 26 19.73 -14.34 -45.89
CA ASN A 26 20.79 -13.44 -46.37
C ASN A 26 21.02 -12.31 -45.33
N SER A 27 22.25 -11.84 -45.12
CA SER A 27 22.55 -10.76 -44.16
C SER A 27 22.10 -9.35 -44.61
N SER A 28 21.41 -9.25 -45.75
CA SER A 28 20.82 -8.02 -46.27
C SER A 28 19.51 -7.67 -45.52
N GLN A 29 19.11 -6.39 -45.55
CA GLN A 29 17.84 -5.92 -44.95
C GLN A 29 16.60 -6.69 -45.44
N GLN A 30 16.70 -7.39 -46.57
CA GLN A 30 15.65 -8.23 -47.16
C GLN A 30 15.33 -9.50 -46.37
N ALA A 31 16.16 -9.90 -45.40
CA ALA A 31 15.92 -11.07 -44.55
C ALA A 31 15.43 -10.74 -43.14
N GLN A 32 15.08 -9.47 -42.85
CA GLN A 32 14.50 -9.13 -41.56
C GLN A 32 13.10 -9.74 -41.42
N PRO A 33 12.81 -10.47 -40.33
CA PRO A 33 11.49 -11.02 -40.09
C PRO A 33 10.47 -9.89 -39.94
N ILE A 34 9.30 -10.07 -40.57
CA ILE A 34 8.18 -9.15 -40.38
C ILE A 34 7.70 -9.25 -38.94
N THR A 35 7.49 -8.10 -38.31
CA THR A 35 7.07 -8.04 -36.91
C THR A 35 5.70 -8.68 -36.71
N TYR A 36 5.60 -9.61 -35.76
CA TYR A 36 4.32 -10.03 -35.19
C TYR A 36 4.02 -9.20 -33.94
N PHE A 37 2.78 -8.78 -33.78
CA PHE A 37 2.32 -8.23 -32.51
C PHE A 37 0.84 -8.55 -32.24
N ALA A 38 0.47 -8.45 -30.98
CA ALA A 38 -0.92 -8.38 -30.55
C ALA A 38 -0.98 -7.42 -29.34
N GLY A 39 -2.12 -6.79 -29.09
CA GLY A 39 -2.27 -5.69 -28.12
C GLY A 39 -1.99 -4.32 -28.74
N ARG A 40 -1.57 -3.35 -27.94
CA ARG A 40 -1.32 -1.95 -28.36
C ARG A 40 0.10 -1.52 -28.02
N ARG A 41 0.87 -1.03 -29.00
CA ARG A 41 2.29 -0.64 -28.82
C ARG A 41 2.88 0.15 -29.99
N TYR A 42 4.08 0.70 -29.78
CA TYR A 42 4.95 1.22 -30.83
C TYR A 42 5.62 0.09 -31.63
N ILE A 43 5.46 0.17 -32.95
CA ILE A 43 6.06 -0.72 -33.94
C ILE A 43 6.87 0.13 -34.92
N ALA A 44 8.10 -0.29 -35.20
CA ALA A 44 8.93 0.35 -36.21
C ALA A 44 8.58 -0.21 -37.59
N GLY A 45 8.41 0.67 -38.58
CA GLY A 45 8.18 0.24 -39.95
C GLY A 45 9.45 -0.34 -40.59
N GLN A 46 9.31 -1.42 -41.34
CA GLN A 46 10.37 -2.00 -42.16
C GLN A 46 10.16 -1.63 -43.63
N PHE A 47 11.21 -1.21 -44.33
CA PHE A 47 11.09 -0.78 -45.72
C PHE A 47 10.75 -1.95 -46.65
N ILE A 48 9.71 -1.76 -47.48
CA ILE A 48 9.32 -2.70 -48.55
C ILE A 48 9.52 -2.12 -49.95
N SER A 49 9.82 -0.83 -50.03
CA SER A 49 10.21 -0.15 -51.26
C SER A 49 11.32 0.87 -50.99
N PRO A 50 12.13 1.22 -52.00
CA PRO A 50 12.96 2.42 -51.97
C PRO A 50 12.09 3.70 -52.06
N GLY A 51 12.73 4.86 -52.00
CA GLY A 51 12.11 6.15 -52.29
C GLY A 51 11.85 6.32 -53.79
N TYR A 52 10.59 6.46 -54.16
CA TYR A 52 10.11 6.77 -55.50
C TYR A 52 9.74 8.25 -55.64
N ASN A 53 9.62 8.73 -56.88
CA ASN A 53 9.09 10.06 -57.22
C ASN A 53 9.67 11.22 -56.38
N GLU A 54 10.99 11.24 -56.23
CA GLU A 54 11.68 12.26 -55.44
C GLU A 54 11.47 13.67 -56.02
N VAL A 55 11.02 14.61 -55.19
CA VAL A 55 10.84 16.02 -55.54
C VAL A 55 11.68 16.89 -54.61
N ILE A 56 12.43 17.82 -55.19
CA ILE A 56 13.24 18.80 -54.47
C ILE A 56 12.54 20.16 -54.58
N LYS A 57 12.31 20.82 -53.43
CA LYS A 57 11.79 22.19 -53.38
C LYS A 57 12.81 23.12 -52.75
N ASP A 58 13.08 24.22 -53.42
CA ASP A 58 13.97 25.26 -52.90
C ASP A 58 13.26 26.07 -51.82
N VAL A 59 13.93 26.23 -50.68
CA VAL A 59 13.56 27.18 -49.64
C VAL A 59 14.18 28.51 -50.01
N GLN A 60 13.33 29.45 -50.38
CA GLN A 60 13.74 30.80 -50.73
C GLN A 60 13.97 31.63 -49.46
N GLY A 61 15.12 32.28 -49.36
CA GLY A 61 15.51 33.14 -48.25
C GLY A 61 16.11 34.46 -48.75
N GLN A 62 16.07 35.48 -47.90
CA GLN A 62 16.58 36.79 -48.25
C GLN A 62 18.12 36.80 -48.10
N THR A 63 18.84 36.60 -49.20
CA THR A 63 20.29 36.69 -49.26
C THR A 63 20.67 38.11 -49.71
N GLY A 64 20.70 39.06 -48.77
CA GLY A 64 21.06 40.46 -49.01
C GLY A 64 19.88 41.42 -49.15
N LYS A 65 20.16 42.71 -49.43
CA LYS A 65 19.16 43.81 -49.36
C LYS A 65 18.03 43.76 -50.39
N SER A 66 18.07 42.90 -51.41
CA SER A 66 17.00 42.86 -52.44
C SER A 66 16.88 41.57 -53.28
N SER A 67 17.71 40.53 -53.06
CA SER A 67 17.60 39.28 -53.82
C SER A 67 17.16 38.10 -52.95
N THR A 68 16.09 37.44 -53.39
CA THR A 68 15.65 36.15 -52.85
C THR A 68 16.42 35.04 -53.55
N GLY A 69 17.17 34.24 -52.80
CA GLY A 69 17.93 33.08 -53.31
C GLY A 69 17.58 31.80 -52.56
N SER A 70 17.85 30.63 -53.14
CA SER A 70 17.67 29.34 -52.48
C SER A 70 18.67 29.19 -51.33
N VAL A 71 18.17 29.14 -50.08
CA VAL A 71 18.99 29.03 -48.84
C VAL A 71 18.98 27.62 -48.23
N ALA A 72 18.16 26.71 -48.79
CA ALA A 72 18.12 25.28 -48.47
C ALA A 72 17.21 24.53 -49.46
N HIS A 73 17.24 23.21 -49.40
CA HIS A 73 16.32 22.34 -50.12
C HIS A 73 15.45 21.54 -49.14
N VAL A 74 14.21 21.26 -49.53
CA VAL A 74 13.34 20.29 -48.87
C VAL A 74 13.04 19.17 -49.84
N TYR A 75 13.29 17.95 -49.40
CA TYR A 75 13.09 16.74 -50.20
C TYR A 75 11.75 16.09 -49.86
N TYR A 76 11.12 15.53 -50.88
CA TYR A 76 9.90 14.74 -50.78
C TYR A 76 10.07 13.45 -51.57
N CYS A 77 9.48 12.34 -51.13
CA CYS A 77 9.38 11.11 -51.94
C CYS A 77 8.13 10.30 -51.59
N ASP A 78 7.90 9.26 -52.38
CA ASP A 78 6.88 8.23 -52.15
C ASP A 78 7.58 6.92 -51.74
N PHE A 79 7.10 6.21 -50.73
CA PHE A 79 7.68 4.93 -50.29
C PHE A 79 6.68 4.14 -49.48
N GLY A 80 6.96 2.87 -49.17
CA GLY A 80 6.14 2.13 -48.22
C GLY A 80 6.92 1.32 -47.19
N LEU A 81 6.26 1.14 -46.04
CA LEU A 81 6.77 0.44 -44.88
C LEU A 81 5.78 -0.67 -44.48
N VAL A 82 6.26 -1.89 -44.27
CA VAL A 82 5.49 -2.90 -43.56
C VAL A 82 5.59 -2.66 -42.06
N VAL A 83 4.45 -2.68 -41.37
CA VAL A 83 4.37 -2.46 -39.93
C VAL A 83 4.36 -3.81 -39.21
N ALA A 84 3.45 -4.69 -39.61
CA ALA A 84 3.25 -5.95 -38.91
C ALA A 84 2.53 -7.00 -39.76
N LEU A 85 2.56 -8.25 -39.30
CA LEU A 85 1.67 -9.29 -39.77
C LEU A 85 0.22 -8.99 -39.36
N GLY A 86 -0.70 -9.05 -40.31
CA GLY A 86 -2.14 -9.07 -40.08
C GLY A 86 -2.67 -10.49 -39.92
N GLY A 87 -2.28 -11.41 -40.83
CA GLY A 87 -2.73 -12.81 -40.79
C GLY A 87 -4.26 -12.95 -40.75
N ARG A 88 -4.77 -13.89 -39.95
CA ARG A 88 -6.23 -14.11 -39.76
C ARG A 88 -6.96 -12.93 -39.10
N TRP A 89 -6.23 -12.01 -38.44
CA TRP A 89 -6.80 -10.83 -37.77
C TRP A 89 -6.02 -9.55 -38.11
N PRO A 90 -6.51 -8.72 -39.05
CA PRO A 90 -5.85 -7.47 -39.45
C PRO A 90 -5.64 -6.50 -38.29
N VAL A 91 -4.78 -5.49 -38.47
CA VAL A 91 -4.60 -4.42 -37.48
C VAL A 91 -5.91 -3.65 -37.31
N ASP A 92 -6.28 -3.37 -36.05
CA ASP A 92 -7.57 -2.78 -35.72
C ASP A 92 -7.52 -1.25 -35.76
N ALA A 93 -6.42 -0.65 -35.32
CA ALA A 93 -6.30 0.80 -35.25
C ALA A 93 -4.87 1.31 -35.28
N ILE A 94 -4.74 2.58 -35.70
CA ILE A 94 -3.53 3.40 -35.57
C ILE A 94 -3.81 4.65 -34.74
N PHE A 95 -2.91 4.99 -33.83
CA PHE A 95 -3.05 6.12 -32.89
C PHE A 95 -2.03 7.22 -33.13
N LYS A 96 -0.81 6.86 -33.55
CA LYS A 96 0.29 7.81 -33.74
C LYS A 96 1.16 7.43 -34.91
N ILE A 97 1.68 8.44 -35.59
CA ILE A 97 2.83 8.33 -36.50
C ILE A 97 3.95 9.15 -35.88
N ILE A 98 5.11 8.53 -35.74
CA ILE A 98 6.27 9.05 -35.04
C ILE A 98 7.44 9.05 -36.02
N VAL A 99 8.11 10.19 -36.18
CA VAL A 99 9.26 10.37 -37.06
C VAL A 99 10.42 10.85 -36.21
N GLU A 100 11.53 10.10 -36.18
CA GLU A 100 12.71 10.41 -35.36
C GLU A 100 12.41 10.72 -33.88
N SER A 101 11.47 9.97 -33.31
CA SER A 101 10.98 10.13 -31.92
C SER A 101 10.05 11.33 -31.68
N GLU A 102 9.70 12.11 -32.71
CA GLU A 102 8.68 13.15 -32.64
C GLU A 102 7.32 12.62 -33.12
N ILE A 103 6.26 12.86 -32.35
CA ILE A 103 4.89 12.52 -32.77
C ILE A 103 4.42 13.55 -33.80
N VAL A 104 4.35 13.16 -35.07
CA VAL A 104 3.96 14.04 -36.19
C VAL A 104 2.47 13.97 -36.53
N TRP A 105 1.82 12.88 -36.14
CA TRP A 105 0.38 12.70 -36.22
C TRP A 105 -0.11 11.92 -35.01
N LYS A 106 -1.28 12.31 -34.49
CA LYS A 106 -1.89 11.72 -33.30
C LYS A 106 -3.41 11.73 -33.45
N ASN A 107 -4.05 10.62 -33.14
CA ASN A 107 -5.47 10.50 -32.89
C ASN A 107 -5.67 9.76 -31.56
N ASP A 108 -6.05 10.49 -30.51
CA ASP A 108 -6.23 9.93 -29.17
C ASP A 108 -7.37 8.91 -29.09
N ALA A 109 -8.42 9.11 -29.89
CA ALA A 109 -9.51 8.15 -30.01
C ALA A 109 -9.10 6.90 -30.78
N GLY A 110 -8.05 6.98 -31.61
CA GLY A 110 -7.66 5.95 -32.56
C GLY A 110 -8.41 6.07 -33.87
N LEU A 111 -7.69 5.83 -34.97
CA LEU A 111 -8.28 5.61 -36.29
C LEU A 111 -8.48 4.11 -36.45
N PHE A 112 -9.72 3.65 -36.37
CA PHE A 112 -10.07 2.23 -36.45
C PHE A 112 -10.37 1.82 -37.88
N ARG A 113 -9.98 0.60 -38.22
CA ARG A 113 -10.39 -0.07 -39.46
C ARG A 113 -11.91 -0.18 -39.52
N ASP A 114 -12.46 0.19 -40.66
CA ASP A 114 -13.87 0.00 -40.99
C ASP A 114 -14.06 -1.07 -42.09
N ALA A 115 -15.08 -0.93 -42.93
CA ALA A 115 -15.32 -1.86 -44.04
C ALA A 115 -14.24 -1.77 -45.13
N ASP A 116 -13.54 -0.64 -45.22
CA ASP A 116 -12.51 -0.41 -46.21
C ASP A 116 -11.21 -1.12 -45.83
N LEU A 117 -10.45 -1.50 -46.85
CA LEU A 117 -9.21 -2.27 -46.69
C LEU A 117 -7.99 -1.37 -46.46
N PHE A 118 -8.18 -0.05 -46.53
CA PHE A 118 -7.18 0.98 -46.32
C PHE A 118 -7.81 2.28 -45.81
N GLU A 119 -6.99 3.16 -45.25
CA GLU A 119 -7.41 4.48 -44.75
C GLU A 119 -6.37 5.55 -45.11
N ASP A 120 -6.81 6.75 -45.49
CA ASP A 120 -5.93 7.88 -45.82
C ASP A 120 -5.75 8.84 -44.64
N ILE A 121 -4.49 9.10 -44.29
CA ILE A 121 -4.08 9.96 -43.19
C ILE A 121 -3.31 11.16 -43.75
N THR A 122 -3.84 12.37 -43.53
CA THR A 122 -3.11 13.59 -43.84
C THR A 122 -2.25 14.00 -42.64
N VAL A 123 -0.92 13.97 -42.81
CA VAL A 123 0.04 14.37 -41.78
C VAL A 123 0.53 15.77 -42.08
N ASN A 124 0.10 16.72 -41.24
CA ASN A 124 0.42 18.14 -41.42
C ASN A 124 1.94 18.35 -41.54
N LYS A 125 2.36 19.17 -42.50
CA LYS A 125 3.77 19.48 -42.82
C LYS A 125 4.60 18.33 -43.40
N PHE A 126 4.10 17.09 -43.41
CA PHE A 126 4.81 15.93 -43.97
C PHE A 126 4.24 15.47 -45.31
N GLY A 127 2.96 15.12 -45.39
CA GLY A 127 2.37 14.56 -46.61
C GLY A 127 1.16 13.68 -46.32
N GLN A 128 0.87 12.73 -47.22
CA GLN A 128 -0.18 11.72 -47.03
C GLN A 128 0.43 10.38 -46.65
N ALA A 129 -0.20 9.66 -45.74
CA ALA A 129 0.10 8.29 -45.41
C ALA A 129 -1.19 7.46 -45.60
N ARG A 130 -1.13 6.37 -46.34
CA ARG A 130 -2.24 5.43 -46.50
C ARG A 130 -1.88 4.13 -45.81
N ILE A 131 -2.64 3.78 -44.80
CA ILE A 131 -2.49 2.50 -44.10
C ILE A 131 -3.35 1.43 -44.78
N TYR A 132 -2.75 0.28 -45.05
CA TYR A 132 -3.43 -0.95 -45.42
C TYR A 132 -3.43 -1.87 -44.20
N TRP A 133 -4.60 -2.30 -43.76
CA TRP A 133 -4.76 -2.95 -42.45
C TRP A 133 -4.21 -4.38 -42.38
N GLY A 134 -3.84 -4.98 -43.52
CA GLY A 134 -3.30 -6.33 -43.60
C GLY A 134 -4.36 -7.43 -43.71
N SER A 135 -5.47 -7.15 -44.41
CA SER A 135 -6.46 -8.17 -44.76
C SER A 135 -5.91 -9.17 -45.80
N GLU A 136 -6.43 -10.40 -45.77
CA GLU A 136 -6.20 -11.43 -46.79
C GLU A 136 -6.71 -11.02 -48.18
N THR A 137 -7.73 -10.15 -48.23
CA THR A 137 -8.36 -9.69 -49.47
C THR A 137 -7.85 -8.33 -49.96
N GLN A 138 -6.83 -7.76 -49.31
CA GLN A 138 -6.40 -6.40 -49.63
C GLN A 138 -5.88 -6.25 -51.07
N PRO A 139 -6.18 -5.12 -51.75
CA PRO A 139 -5.69 -4.84 -53.10
C PRO A 139 -4.25 -4.33 -53.08
N ILE A 140 -3.64 -4.27 -54.27
CA ILE A 140 -2.37 -3.55 -54.47
C ILE A 140 -2.61 -2.04 -54.40
N ASP A 141 -1.66 -1.29 -53.83
CA ASP A 141 -1.75 0.17 -53.82
C ASP A 141 -1.62 0.74 -55.24
N PRO A 142 -2.63 1.50 -55.73
CA PRO A 142 -2.67 1.97 -57.12
C PRO A 142 -1.86 3.26 -57.37
N LEU A 143 -1.19 3.81 -56.36
CA LEU A 143 -0.56 5.14 -56.44
C LEU A 143 0.96 5.08 -56.34
N VAL A 144 1.44 4.28 -55.40
CA VAL A 144 2.84 4.08 -55.08
C VAL A 144 3.29 2.73 -55.60
N PHE A 145 2.49 1.66 -55.50
CA PHE A 145 2.96 0.29 -55.77
C PHE A 145 2.59 -0.33 -57.13
N THR A 146 1.88 0.40 -57.99
CA THR A 146 1.64 -0.01 -59.37
C THR A 146 2.83 0.30 -60.27
N THR A 147 3.14 -0.61 -61.19
CA THR A 147 4.14 -0.38 -62.24
C THR A 147 3.74 0.81 -63.10
N ARG A 148 4.70 1.68 -63.44
CA ARG A 148 4.48 2.81 -64.36
C ARG A 148 3.90 2.30 -65.67
N GLY A 149 2.83 2.95 -66.15
CA GLY A 149 2.36 2.76 -67.51
C GLY A 149 3.43 3.22 -68.49
N VAL A 150 3.80 2.38 -69.46
CA VAL A 150 4.66 2.79 -70.57
C VAL A 150 3.79 3.61 -71.52
N ILE A 151 3.92 4.95 -71.49
CA ILE A 151 3.46 5.77 -72.61
C ILE A 151 4.38 5.44 -73.79
N PRO A 152 3.87 5.20 -75.00
CA PRO A 152 4.72 5.11 -76.20
C PRO A 152 5.41 6.46 -76.37
N ILE A 153 6.71 6.54 -76.08
CA ILE A 153 7.40 7.81 -76.01
C ILE A 153 7.97 8.19 -77.39
N ASP A 154 7.67 9.42 -77.80
CA ASP A 154 8.46 10.25 -78.73
C ASP A 154 9.97 10.17 -78.37
N PRO A 155 10.89 9.92 -79.31
CA PRO A 155 12.32 9.67 -79.04
C PRO A 155 13.07 10.76 -78.23
N ASP A 156 12.50 11.96 -78.04
CA ASP A 156 13.13 13.07 -77.33
C ASP A 156 12.75 13.20 -75.83
N PHE A 157 11.93 12.30 -75.29
CA PHE A 157 11.50 12.39 -73.88
C PHE A 157 12.23 11.39 -72.97
N ASP A 158 13.06 11.93 -72.07
CA ASP A 158 13.74 11.16 -71.04
C ASP A 158 12.82 10.92 -69.84
N SER A 159 12.28 9.71 -69.74
CA SER A 159 11.47 9.24 -68.59
C SER A 159 12.20 9.27 -67.22
N ARG A 160 13.48 9.63 -67.18
CA ARG A 160 14.33 9.73 -65.97
C ARG A 160 14.64 11.17 -65.54
N ASP A 161 14.21 12.19 -66.29
CA ASP A 161 14.47 13.60 -65.93
C ASP A 161 13.56 14.08 -64.79
N LYS A 162 14.15 14.30 -63.61
CA LYS A 162 13.48 14.72 -62.38
C LYS A 162 13.03 16.21 -62.38
N LYS A 163 13.40 17.02 -63.37
CA LYS A 163 13.18 18.49 -63.36
C LYS A 163 12.03 19.01 -64.22
N THR A 164 11.45 18.20 -65.09
CA THR A 164 10.63 18.70 -66.20
C THR A 164 9.13 18.42 -66.11
N TRP A 165 8.62 17.98 -64.94
CA TRP A 165 7.19 17.72 -64.77
C TRP A 165 6.50 18.53 -63.65
N PRO A 166 5.32 19.14 -63.91
CA PRO A 166 4.71 19.34 -65.23
C PRO A 166 5.51 20.37 -66.03
N LYS A 167 5.45 20.27 -67.36
CA LYS A 167 6.02 21.26 -68.28
C LYS A 167 5.55 22.66 -67.87
N LYS A 168 6.47 23.62 -67.85
CA LYS A 168 6.23 25.02 -67.47
C LYS A 168 5.01 25.61 -68.19
N GLY A 169 3.96 25.90 -67.42
CA GLY A 169 2.89 26.87 -67.71
C GLY A 169 1.72 26.38 -68.59
N ALA A 170 0.56 26.15 -67.97
CA ALA A 170 -0.71 26.32 -68.70
C ALA A 170 -0.92 27.82 -68.95
N VAL A 171 -1.13 28.21 -70.21
CA VAL A 171 -1.61 29.55 -70.54
C VAL A 171 -3.08 29.65 -70.10
N VAL A 172 -3.46 30.77 -69.49
CA VAL A 172 -4.83 31.01 -69.00
C VAL A 172 -5.84 30.77 -70.12
N GLY A 173 -6.74 29.80 -69.94
CA GLY A 173 -7.88 29.54 -70.83
C GLY A 173 -7.93 28.18 -71.54
N GLN A 174 -6.95 27.28 -71.38
CA GLN A 174 -7.02 25.93 -71.95
C GLN A 174 -7.45 24.88 -70.90
N ALA A 175 -8.50 24.12 -71.21
CA ALA A 175 -9.01 23.01 -70.37
C ALA A 175 -8.18 21.72 -70.49
N THR A 176 -7.30 21.64 -71.49
CA THR A 176 -6.46 20.48 -71.80
C THR A 176 -5.09 20.95 -72.28
N ASN A 177 -4.01 20.30 -71.85
CA ASN A 177 -2.67 20.48 -72.42
C ASN A 177 -2.18 19.13 -72.95
N ASN A 178 -1.94 19.04 -74.26
CA ASN A 178 -1.50 17.81 -74.93
C ASN A 178 -2.45 16.59 -74.79
N GLY A 179 -3.76 16.83 -74.71
CA GLY A 179 -4.78 15.79 -74.63
C GLY A 179 -5.22 15.41 -73.22
N ASP A 180 -4.47 15.80 -72.20
CA ASP A 180 -4.80 15.55 -70.79
C ASP A 180 -5.70 16.66 -70.24
N ALA A 181 -6.82 16.29 -69.63
CA ALA A 181 -7.75 17.24 -69.01
C ALA A 181 -7.19 17.77 -67.69
N SER A 182 -7.53 19.01 -67.34
CA SER A 182 -7.23 19.57 -66.03
C SER A 182 -7.88 18.70 -64.93
N GLY A 183 -7.06 17.93 -64.21
CA GLY A 183 -7.50 17.01 -63.16
C GLY A 183 -7.15 15.54 -63.38
N ASP A 184 -6.62 15.16 -64.53
CA ASP A 184 -6.21 13.76 -64.78
C ASP A 184 -5.03 13.33 -63.89
N THR A 185 -5.14 12.14 -63.31
CA THR A 185 -4.07 11.44 -62.59
C THR A 185 -2.84 11.32 -63.48
N ASN A 186 -1.68 11.77 -62.99
CA ASN A 186 -0.40 11.66 -63.71
C ASN A 186 -0.21 10.24 -64.28
N PRO A 187 -0.18 10.04 -65.60
CA PRO A 187 -0.05 8.72 -66.23
C PRO A 187 1.32 8.06 -65.96
N LEU A 188 2.27 8.81 -65.39
CA LEU A 188 3.59 8.33 -64.96
C LEU A 188 3.69 8.05 -63.44
N ALA A 189 2.57 8.09 -62.71
CA ALA A 189 2.54 7.65 -61.31
C ALA A 189 2.78 6.13 -61.22
N GLY A 190 3.75 5.72 -60.39
CA GLY A 190 4.19 4.32 -60.23
C GLY A 190 5.72 4.17 -60.23
N HIS A 191 6.24 2.94 -60.20
CA HIS A 191 7.68 2.63 -60.34
C HIS A 191 7.96 1.52 -61.37
N TYR A 192 9.23 1.17 -61.55
CA TYR A 192 9.63 0.07 -62.44
C TYR A 192 9.60 -1.31 -61.76
N ASP A 193 9.67 -1.34 -60.43
CA ASP A 193 9.62 -2.59 -59.67
C ASP A 193 8.21 -3.21 -59.72
N GLN A 194 8.09 -4.51 -59.49
CA GLN A 194 6.78 -5.17 -59.40
C GLN A 194 6.51 -5.52 -57.95
N HIS A 195 5.48 -4.92 -57.34
CA HIS A 195 5.07 -5.24 -55.98
C HIS A 195 3.81 -6.13 -55.96
N PRO A 196 3.71 -7.10 -55.04
CA PRO A 196 2.47 -7.80 -54.77
C PRO A 196 1.51 -6.94 -53.92
N ALA A 197 0.27 -7.37 -53.75
CA ALA A 197 -0.69 -6.73 -52.84
C ALA A 197 -0.40 -6.92 -51.34
N TYR A 198 0.78 -7.48 -50.98
CA TYR A 198 1.23 -7.77 -49.60
C TYR A 198 0.17 -8.38 -48.67
N ARG A 199 -0.75 -9.22 -49.18
CA ARG A 199 -1.91 -9.75 -48.43
C ARG A 199 -1.53 -10.34 -47.08
N GLY A 200 -2.33 -10.06 -46.05
CA GLY A 200 -2.07 -10.53 -44.67
C GLY A 200 -0.93 -9.79 -43.95
N GLN A 201 -0.41 -8.69 -44.52
CA GLN A 201 0.59 -7.82 -43.91
C GLN A 201 0.05 -6.39 -43.86
N CYS A 202 0.09 -5.77 -42.68
CA CYS A 202 -0.24 -4.37 -42.50
C CYS A 202 0.94 -3.51 -42.97
N TYR A 203 0.71 -2.63 -43.93
CA TYR A 203 1.73 -1.73 -44.46
C TYR A 203 1.17 -0.32 -44.64
N ILE A 204 2.06 0.66 -44.68
CA ILE A 204 1.72 2.07 -44.87
C ILE A 204 2.49 2.58 -46.07
N VAL A 205 1.81 3.17 -47.04
CA VAL A 205 2.43 3.91 -48.14
C VAL A 205 2.39 5.39 -47.84
N PHE A 206 3.52 6.05 -48.00
CA PHE A 206 3.69 7.48 -47.80
C PHE A 206 3.81 8.13 -49.17
N LYS A 207 2.98 9.15 -49.42
CA LYS A 207 2.89 9.86 -50.68
C LYS A 207 3.21 11.33 -50.49
N LYS A 208 4.09 11.85 -51.34
CA LYS A 208 4.66 13.20 -51.29
C LYS A 208 5.16 13.53 -49.89
N TRP A 209 5.84 12.58 -49.27
CA TRP A 209 6.25 12.66 -47.89
C TRP A 209 7.54 13.45 -47.74
N LYS A 210 7.52 14.48 -46.88
CA LYS A 210 8.66 15.34 -46.59
C LYS A 210 9.73 14.60 -45.81
N LEU A 211 10.97 14.62 -46.30
CA LEU A 211 12.12 13.95 -45.67
C LEU A 211 12.88 14.85 -44.68
N GLY A 212 12.76 16.17 -44.84
CA GLY A 212 13.44 17.16 -44.01
C GLY A 212 14.13 18.25 -44.83
N ARG A 213 14.75 19.20 -44.14
CA ARG A 213 15.61 20.23 -44.73
C ARG A 213 16.99 19.64 -45.02
N ASP A 214 17.49 19.81 -46.23
CA ASP A 214 18.81 19.37 -46.71
C ASP A 214 19.10 17.87 -46.48
N ARG A 215 18.03 17.06 -46.38
CA ARG A 215 18.08 15.61 -46.14
C ARG A 215 17.33 14.86 -47.25
N GLY A 216 18.07 14.06 -48.02
CA GLY A 216 17.51 13.17 -49.05
C GLY A 216 17.20 11.74 -48.59
N GLN A 217 17.51 11.39 -47.34
CA GLN A 217 17.27 10.05 -46.78
C GLN A 217 15.92 9.99 -46.05
N ILE A 218 15.24 8.84 -46.16
CA ILE A 218 13.96 8.62 -45.47
C ILE A 218 14.22 8.49 -43.96
N PRO A 219 13.53 9.28 -43.10
CA PRO A 219 13.73 9.20 -41.65
C PRO A 219 13.17 7.89 -41.08
N ASN A 220 13.61 7.54 -39.87
CA ASN A 220 13.03 6.41 -39.14
C ASN A 220 11.59 6.73 -38.74
N ILE A 221 10.65 5.87 -39.14
CA ILE A 221 9.23 6.01 -38.84
C ILE A 221 8.77 4.86 -37.93
N GLN A 222 8.05 5.22 -36.87
CA GLN A 222 7.37 4.30 -35.97
C GLN A 222 5.89 4.65 -35.90
N VAL A 223 5.06 3.67 -35.60
CA VAL A 223 3.61 3.86 -35.44
C VAL A 223 3.11 3.23 -34.16
N GLU A 224 2.15 3.86 -33.51
CA GLU A 224 1.38 3.25 -32.42
C GLU A 224 0.16 2.57 -33.01
N VAL A 225 0.12 1.24 -32.92
CA VAL A 225 -0.94 0.42 -33.50
C VAL A 225 -1.55 -0.50 -32.44
N GLN A 226 -2.79 -0.91 -32.70
CA GLN A 226 -3.55 -1.84 -31.87
C GLN A 226 -4.09 -2.99 -32.70
N ARG A 227 -3.99 -4.21 -32.18
CA ARG A 227 -4.43 -5.45 -32.83
C ARG A 227 -4.95 -6.46 -31.80
N GLY A 228 -6.17 -6.94 -31.97
CA GLY A 228 -6.76 -8.05 -31.27
C GLY A 228 -6.21 -9.38 -31.77
N VAL A 229 -6.95 -10.45 -31.52
CA VAL A 229 -6.58 -11.81 -31.94
C VAL A 229 -7.83 -12.57 -32.39
N PRO A 230 -7.72 -13.49 -33.36
CA PRO A 230 -8.83 -14.34 -33.76
C PRO A 230 -9.26 -15.24 -32.60
N TRP A 231 -10.47 -15.76 -32.67
CA TRP A 231 -11.00 -16.67 -31.66
C TRP A 231 -11.86 -17.78 -32.28
N PHE A 232 -12.33 -18.72 -31.46
CA PHE A 232 -13.23 -19.78 -31.92
C PHE A 232 -14.52 -19.16 -32.49
N ALA A 233 -14.88 -19.56 -33.71
CA ALA A 233 -16.06 -19.02 -34.39
C ALA A 233 -17.38 -19.32 -33.65
N SER A 234 -17.43 -20.44 -32.90
CA SER A 234 -18.58 -20.88 -32.10
C SER A 234 -18.65 -20.24 -30.71
N SER A 235 -17.67 -19.41 -30.31
CA SER A 235 -17.57 -18.90 -28.94
C SER A 235 -18.58 -17.79 -28.65
N THR A 236 -19.12 -17.78 -27.43
CA THR A 236 -19.91 -16.66 -26.90
C THR A 236 -19.05 -15.52 -26.36
N LEU A 237 -17.75 -15.77 -26.13
CA LEU A 237 -16.78 -14.74 -25.74
C LEU A 237 -16.35 -13.84 -26.90
N ASN A 238 -16.94 -14.02 -28.08
CA ASN A 238 -16.69 -13.25 -29.28
C ASN A 238 -17.08 -11.77 -29.04
N ARG A 239 -16.09 -10.87 -28.86
CA ARG A 239 -16.32 -9.47 -28.41
C ARG A 239 -16.51 -8.48 -29.57
N THR A 240 -16.36 -8.95 -30.80
CA THR A 240 -16.89 -8.43 -32.06
C THR A 240 -17.20 -9.64 -32.94
N THR A 241 -17.56 -9.51 -34.22
CA THR A 241 -18.07 -10.65 -35.00
C THR A 241 -17.10 -11.84 -35.19
N THR A 242 -15.80 -11.79 -34.85
CA THR A 242 -14.88 -12.96 -35.01
C THR A 242 -13.62 -13.05 -34.10
N GLY A 243 -13.47 -12.31 -32.98
CA GLY A 243 -12.22 -12.34 -32.18
C GLY A 243 -12.26 -11.79 -30.74
N LEU A 244 -11.11 -11.86 -30.05
CA LEU A 244 -10.86 -11.24 -28.76
C LEU A 244 -10.23 -9.86 -28.94
N ASN A 245 -10.98 -8.83 -28.58
CA ASN A 245 -10.53 -7.43 -28.74
C ASN A 245 -9.35 -7.11 -27.81
N SER A 246 -8.46 -6.28 -28.33
CA SER A 246 -7.46 -5.54 -27.57
C SER A 246 -8.05 -4.25 -26.98
N ASP A 247 -7.44 -3.74 -25.92
CA ASP A 247 -7.70 -2.43 -25.34
C ASP A 247 -6.39 -1.63 -25.18
N ALA A 248 -6.45 -0.49 -24.51
CA ALA A 248 -5.26 0.33 -24.27
C ALA A 248 -4.16 -0.38 -23.46
N ARG A 249 -4.50 -1.41 -22.67
CA ARG A 249 -3.56 -2.18 -21.84
C ARG A 249 -3.01 -3.41 -22.56
N GLY A 250 -3.68 -3.87 -23.62
CA GLY A 250 -3.23 -4.97 -24.47
C GLY A 250 -4.35 -5.95 -24.83
N VAL A 251 -3.99 -7.20 -25.09
CA VAL A 251 -4.91 -8.29 -25.47
C VAL A 251 -4.85 -9.42 -24.44
N ASN A 252 -5.86 -10.29 -24.45
CA ASN A 252 -5.90 -11.48 -23.60
C ASN A 252 -4.79 -12.47 -24.02
N PRO A 253 -3.97 -12.97 -23.06
CA PRO A 253 -2.85 -13.87 -23.37
C PRO A 253 -3.28 -15.22 -23.96
N ILE A 254 -4.45 -15.75 -23.59
CA ILE A 254 -4.95 -17.01 -24.13
C ILE A 254 -5.32 -16.86 -25.61
N GLY A 255 -5.80 -15.69 -26.00
CA GLY A 255 -6.02 -15.33 -27.41
C GLY A 255 -4.75 -15.36 -28.26
N VAL A 256 -3.65 -14.87 -27.70
CA VAL A 256 -2.32 -14.92 -28.33
C VAL A 256 -1.86 -16.37 -28.50
N LEU A 257 -2.04 -17.21 -27.47
CA LEU A 257 -1.73 -18.63 -27.54
C LEU A 257 -2.56 -19.34 -28.62
N TYR A 258 -3.86 -19.08 -28.64
CA TYR A 258 -4.77 -19.62 -29.65
C TYR A 258 -4.34 -19.24 -31.07
N GLU A 259 -4.04 -17.97 -31.31
CA GLU A 259 -3.61 -17.48 -32.61
C GLU A 259 -2.30 -18.13 -33.04
N THR A 260 -1.29 -18.15 -32.16
CA THR A 260 0.00 -18.79 -32.46
C THR A 260 -0.10 -20.30 -32.71
N LEU A 261 -1.09 -20.98 -32.12
CA LEU A 261 -1.37 -22.38 -32.41
C LEU A 261 -2.06 -22.55 -33.77
N THR A 262 -3.07 -21.73 -34.07
CA THR A 262 -4.00 -21.96 -35.19
C THR A 262 -3.61 -21.27 -36.50
N ASP A 263 -2.88 -20.14 -36.45
CA ASP A 263 -2.54 -19.37 -37.64
C ASP A 263 -1.63 -20.16 -38.58
N GLY A 264 -1.98 -20.15 -39.87
CA GLY A 264 -1.28 -20.91 -40.90
C GLY A 264 -0.02 -20.22 -41.43
N ARG A 265 0.06 -18.89 -41.36
CA ARG A 265 1.15 -18.08 -41.91
C ARG A 265 2.33 -18.01 -40.95
N PHE A 266 2.08 -17.64 -39.69
CA PHE A 266 3.14 -17.49 -38.70
C PHE A 266 3.05 -18.50 -37.54
N GLY A 267 1.88 -19.08 -37.31
CA GLY A 267 1.63 -20.03 -36.25
C GLY A 267 1.95 -21.48 -36.61
N ARG A 268 1.47 -22.40 -35.77
CA ARG A 268 1.68 -23.85 -35.93
C ARG A 268 0.69 -24.51 -36.90
N ALA A 269 -0.37 -23.81 -37.31
CA ALA A 269 -1.45 -24.34 -38.15
C ALA A 269 -2.17 -25.56 -37.52
N VAL A 270 -2.32 -25.59 -36.20
CA VAL A 270 -3.08 -26.62 -35.49
C VAL A 270 -4.58 -26.42 -35.76
N PRO A 271 -5.29 -27.43 -36.28
CA PRO A 271 -6.73 -27.34 -36.49
C PRO A 271 -7.48 -27.07 -35.17
N GLU A 272 -8.53 -26.24 -35.20
CA GLU A 272 -9.34 -25.94 -34.01
C GLU A 272 -9.92 -27.20 -33.35
N SER A 273 -10.20 -28.25 -34.12
CA SER A 273 -10.67 -29.55 -33.60
C SER A 273 -9.67 -30.27 -32.68
N ARG A 274 -8.39 -29.88 -32.73
CA ARG A 274 -7.33 -30.39 -31.85
C ARG A 274 -7.16 -29.54 -30.59
N LEU A 275 -7.95 -28.49 -30.41
CA LEU A 275 -7.97 -27.67 -29.22
C LEU A 275 -9.21 -28.00 -28.38
N LEU A 276 -9.04 -28.16 -27.07
CA LEU A 276 -10.17 -28.33 -26.16
C LEU A 276 -10.81 -26.95 -25.90
N GLN A 277 -11.81 -26.60 -26.70
CA GLN A 277 -12.44 -25.26 -26.67
C GLN A 277 -12.85 -24.83 -25.25
N ALA A 278 -13.47 -25.73 -24.48
CA ALA A 278 -13.92 -25.43 -23.12
C ALA A 278 -12.78 -24.96 -22.20
N SER A 279 -11.58 -25.55 -22.29
CA SER A 279 -10.44 -25.12 -21.47
C SER A 279 -9.91 -23.76 -21.88
N PHE A 280 -9.87 -23.47 -23.19
CA PHE A 280 -9.45 -22.17 -23.71
C PHE A 280 -10.42 -21.06 -23.30
N GLU A 281 -11.73 -21.30 -23.36
CA GLU A 281 -12.75 -20.33 -22.96
C GLU A 281 -12.75 -20.08 -21.45
N ALA A 282 -12.59 -21.14 -20.64
CA ALA A 282 -12.47 -21.00 -19.19
C ALA A 282 -11.23 -20.18 -18.80
N ALA A 283 -10.06 -20.48 -19.39
CA ALA A 283 -8.83 -19.74 -19.13
C ALA A 283 -8.93 -18.28 -19.61
N ALA A 284 -9.46 -18.04 -20.81
CA ALA A 284 -9.63 -16.69 -21.36
C ALA A 284 -10.57 -15.83 -20.49
N THR A 285 -11.65 -16.43 -19.97
CA THR A 285 -12.59 -15.75 -19.06
C THR A 285 -11.92 -15.37 -17.75
N ALA A 286 -11.25 -16.33 -17.12
CA ALA A 286 -10.59 -16.12 -15.83
C ALA A 286 -9.44 -15.10 -15.92
N LEU A 287 -8.72 -15.06 -17.04
CA LEU A 287 -7.62 -14.13 -17.29
C LEU A 287 -8.05 -12.85 -18.03
N SER A 288 -9.34 -12.51 -18.05
CA SER A 288 -9.84 -11.34 -18.81
C SER A 288 -9.32 -9.99 -18.31
N GLY A 289 -8.88 -9.93 -17.04
CA GLY A 289 -8.21 -8.78 -16.42
C GLY A 289 -6.74 -8.62 -16.80
N LEU A 290 -6.05 -9.71 -17.18
CA LEU A 290 -4.66 -9.68 -17.61
C LEU A 290 -4.57 -9.28 -19.08
N ARG A 291 -3.85 -8.20 -19.36
CA ARG A 291 -3.65 -7.65 -20.71
C ARG A 291 -2.17 -7.51 -21.02
N ILE A 292 -1.77 -8.04 -22.16
CA ILE A 292 -0.38 -8.00 -22.63
C ILE A 292 -0.32 -7.52 -24.09
N SER A 293 0.81 -6.94 -24.49
CA SER A 293 1.10 -6.54 -25.86
C SER A 293 2.35 -7.25 -26.41
N PRO A 294 2.27 -8.56 -26.74
CA PRO A 294 3.39 -9.31 -27.29
C PRO A 294 3.89 -8.72 -28.59
N ARG A 295 5.21 -8.69 -28.73
CA ARG A 295 5.89 -8.23 -29.94
C ARG A 295 7.06 -9.16 -30.22
N VAL A 296 7.11 -9.69 -31.44
CA VAL A 296 8.20 -10.55 -31.93
C VAL A 296 8.78 -9.88 -33.17
N THR A 297 10.01 -9.37 -33.05
CA THR A 297 10.74 -8.65 -34.11
C THR A 297 11.94 -9.44 -34.63
N GLY A 298 12.12 -10.67 -34.15
CA GLY A 298 13.27 -11.51 -34.42
C GLY A 298 12.85 -12.98 -34.51
N GLN A 299 13.78 -13.84 -34.93
CA GLN A 299 13.51 -15.27 -34.97
C GLN A 299 13.37 -15.84 -33.55
N GLU A 300 12.31 -16.62 -33.35
CA GLU A 300 12.05 -17.30 -32.09
C GLU A 300 11.44 -18.69 -32.33
N GLU A 301 11.91 -19.70 -31.59
CA GLU A 301 11.30 -21.04 -31.61
C GLU A 301 9.88 -20.96 -31.02
N PHE A 302 8.90 -21.61 -31.66
CA PHE A 302 7.52 -21.64 -31.18
C PHE A 302 7.40 -22.06 -29.70
N ARG A 303 8.17 -23.06 -29.26
CA ARG A 303 8.18 -23.52 -27.87
C ARG A 303 8.70 -22.46 -26.91
N THR A 304 9.75 -21.73 -27.31
CA THR A 304 10.32 -20.63 -26.51
C THR A 304 9.33 -19.48 -26.40
N PHE A 305 8.69 -19.09 -27.51
CA PHE A 305 7.63 -18.08 -27.49
C PHE A 305 6.48 -18.50 -26.57
N THR A 306 6.02 -19.75 -26.69
CA THR A 306 4.94 -20.30 -25.86
C THR A 306 5.33 -20.31 -24.38
N ALA A 307 6.54 -20.77 -24.04
CA ALA A 307 7.03 -20.77 -22.67
C ALA A 307 7.05 -19.35 -22.07
N LYS A 308 7.59 -18.37 -22.82
CA LYS A 308 7.58 -16.96 -22.43
C LYS A 308 6.16 -16.42 -22.23
N LEU A 309 5.20 -16.83 -23.05
CA LEU A 309 3.81 -16.43 -22.92
C LEU A 309 3.17 -16.99 -21.66
N LEU A 310 3.39 -18.28 -21.37
CA LEU A 310 2.86 -18.94 -20.18
C LEU A 310 3.41 -18.33 -18.88
N GLU A 311 4.65 -17.81 -18.88
CA GLU A 311 5.24 -17.13 -17.72
C GLU A 311 4.45 -15.91 -17.25
N TYR A 312 3.68 -15.23 -18.10
CA TYR A 312 2.91 -14.03 -17.70
C TYR A 312 1.70 -14.35 -16.80
N PHE A 313 1.27 -15.61 -16.75
CA PHE A 313 0.07 -16.02 -16.02
C PHE A 313 0.22 -17.37 -15.31
N ASP A 314 1.46 -17.85 -15.12
CA ASP A 314 1.76 -19.18 -14.56
C ASP A 314 0.96 -20.31 -15.25
N GLY A 315 1.02 -20.28 -16.58
CA GLY A 315 0.22 -21.11 -17.46
C GLY A 315 0.83 -22.48 -17.76
N TRP A 316 -0.02 -23.42 -18.17
CA TRP A 316 0.40 -24.71 -18.71
C TRP A 316 -0.43 -25.11 -19.93
N VAL A 317 0.18 -25.91 -20.80
CA VAL A 317 -0.49 -26.51 -21.96
C VAL A 317 -0.12 -27.99 -21.99
N ARG A 318 -1.14 -28.85 -22.13
CA ARG A 318 -0.95 -30.31 -22.14
C ARG A 318 -1.79 -30.97 -23.22
N ASN A 319 -1.48 -32.23 -23.49
CA ASN A 319 -2.34 -33.08 -24.30
C ASN A 319 -3.27 -33.86 -23.38
N ASN A 320 -4.57 -33.75 -23.62
CA ASN A 320 -5.62 -34.49 -22.93
C ASN A 320 -6.49 -35.19 -23.98
N ALA A 321 -6.51 -36.52 -23.95
CA ALA A 321 -7.27 -37.36 -24.89
C ALA A 321 -7.07 -37.00 -26.38
N GLY A 322 -5.87 -36.53 -26.77
CA GLY A 322 -5.57 -36.14 -28.15
C GLY A 322 -5.89 -34.68 -28.49
N GLN A 323 -6.49 -33.90 -27.59
CA GLN A 323 -6.67 -32.46 -27.75
C GLN A 323 -5.68 -31.69 -26.88
N LEU A 324 -5.37 -30.45 -27.27
CA LEU A 324 -4.59 -29.53 -26.45
C LEU A 324 -5.51 -28.84 -25.46
N GLU A 325 -5.19 -29.02 -24.18
CA GLU A 325 -5.83 -28.36 -23.06
C GLU A 325 -4.90 -27.28 -22.53
N VAL A 326 -5.47 -26.14 -22.14
CA VAL A 326 -4.75 -25.03 -21.52
C VAL A 326 -5.32 -24.76 -20.14
N GLY A 327 -4.46 -24.42 -19.20
CA GLY A 327 -4.83 -23.95 -17.88
C GLY A 327 -3.77 -23.05 -17.29
N PHE A 328 -3.99 -22.66 -16.04
CA PHE A 328 -3.07 -21.82 -15.29
C PHE A 328 -3.21 -22.09 -13.81
N PHE A 329 -2.17 -21.81 -13.05
CA PHE A 329 -2.20 -21.91 -11.60
C PHE A 329 -2.77 -20.62 -11.01
N THR A 330 -3.93 -20.72 -10.37
CA THR A 330 -4.49 -19.58 -9.63
C THR A 330 -3.59 -19.24 -8.44
N HIS A 331 -3.49 -17.96 -8.10
CA HIS A 331 -2.70 -17.43 -6.98
C HIS A 331 -3.58 -16.84 -5.88
N GLY A 332 -3.10 -16.87 -4.63
CA GLY A 332 -3.78 -16.26 -3.48
C GLY A 332 -4.65 -17.22 -2.69
N ASN A 333 -5.88 -16.78 -2.36
CA ASN A 333 -6.85 -17.56 -1.59
C ASN A 333 -7.44 -18.68 -2.44
N ILE A 334 -6.71 -19.79 -2.52
CA ILE A 334 -7.11 -20.94 -3.31
C ILE A 334 -7.79 -21.96 -2.40
N ASN A 335 -8.99 -22.41 -2.79
CA ASN A 335 -9.67 -23.47 -2.06
C ASN A 335 -9.01 -24.82 -2.35
N THR A 336 -8.34 -25.38 -1.35
CA THR A 336 -7.64 -26.66 -1.44
C THR A 336 -8.50 -27.86 -1.04
N SER A 337 -9.70 -27.66 -0.48
CA SER A 337 -10.53 -28.74 0.08
C SER A 337 -10.98 -29.78 -0.96
N ALA A 338 -11.07 -29.39 -2.24
CA ALA A 338 -11.48 -30.25 -3.34
C ALA A 338 -10.30 -30.88 -4.09
N TRP A 339 -9.05 -30.64 -3.66
CA TRP A 339 -7.88 -31.18 -4.34
C TRP A 339 -7.73 -32.68 -4.07
N PRO A 340 -7.28 -33.47 -5.06
CA PRO A 340 -6.89 -34.85 -4.84
C PRO A 340 -5.92 -34.98 -3.67
N VAL A 341 -6.11 -35.98 -2.82
CA VAL A 341 -5.23 -36.28 -1.70
C VAL A 341 -4.46 -37.56 -2.01
N LEU A 342 -3.14 -37.46 -1.97
CA LEU A 342 -2.21 -38.58 -2.04
C LEU A 342 -1.76 -38.89 -0.63
N THR A 343 -1.89 -40.15 -0.20
CA THR A 343 -1.50 -40.62 1.12
C THR A 343 -0.23 -41.48 1.06
N ASP A 344 0.34 -41.80 2.22
CA ASP A 344 1.51 -42.70 2.29
C ASP A 344 1.22 -44.09 1.67
N ASP A 345 -0.04 -44.55 1.68
CA ASP A 345 -0.44 -45.83 1.09
C ASP A 345 -0.47 -45.82 -0.45
N ASP A 346 -0.56 -44.64 -1.06
CA ASP A 346 -0.57 -44.47 -2.52
C ASP A 346 0.84 -44.46 -3.13
N LEU A 347 1.87 -44.37 -2.28
CA LEU A 347 3.27 -44.37 -2.68
C LEU A 347 3.79 -45.78 -2.93
N ASP A 348 4.61 -45.92 -3.97
CA ASP A 348 5.32 -47.16 -4.30
C ASP A 348 6.79 -47.16 -3.82
N GLY A 349 7.22 -46.06 -3.18
CA GLY A 349 8.56 -45.87 -2.64
C GLY A 349 8.69 -44.52 -1.95
N GLU A 350 9.82 -44.30 -1.27
CA GLU A 350 10.08 -43.04 -0.59
C GLU A 350 10.26 -41.88 -1.60
N PRO A 351 9.53 -40.76 -1.45
CA PRO A 351 9.69 -39.59 -2.31
C PRO A 351 11.09 -38.95 -2.22
N GLU A 352 11.70 -38.68 -3.38
CA GLU A 352 12.98 -38.00 -3.49
C GLU A 352 12.79 -36.49 -3.66
N LEU A 353 12.26 -35.82 -2.62
CA LEU A 353 12.10 -34.36 -2.63
C LEU A 353 13.35 -33.65 -2.11
N LYS A 354 13.86 -32.68 -2.87
CA LYS A 354 15.01 -31.87 -2.51
C LYS A 354 14.54 -30.49 -2.03
N PRO A 355 14.72 -30.15 -0.74
CA PRO A 355 14.40 -28.81 -0.27
C PRO A 355 15.47 -27.80 -0.72
N SER A 356 15.04 -26.64 -1.21
CA SER A 356 15.90 -25.47 -1.34
C SER A 356 16.10 -24.79 0.01
N THR A 357 17.17 -23.99 0.13
CA THR A 357 17.49 -23.27 1.38
C THR A 357 17.02 -21.83 1.32
N PHE A 358 16.68 -21.25 2.48
CA PHE A 358 16.41 -19.82 2.60
C PHE A 358 17.64 -18.95 2.30
N LYS A 359 18.85 -19.53 2.35
CA LYS A 359 20.09 -18.81 2.08
C LYS A 359 20.24 -18.36 0.64
N ASP A 360 19.46 -18.89 -0.30
CA ASP A 360 19.51 -18.52 -1.72
C ASP A 360 18.26 -17.73 -2.17
N ALA A 361 17.32 -17.49 -1.25
CA ALA A 361 16.10 -16.78 -1.57
C ALA A 361 16.39 -15.30 -1.88
N SER A 362 15.62 -14.74 -2.81
CA SER A 362 15.71 -13.33 -3.18
C SER A 362 14.75 -12.49 -2.33
N THR A 363 15.21 -11.30 -1.94
CA THR A 363 14.46 -10.42 -1.01
C THR A 363 13.79 -9.27 -1.71
N GLN A 364 14.25 -8.91 -2.91
CA GLN A 364 13.77 -7.75 -3.66
C GLN A 364 13.62 -8.12 -5.13
N PHE A 365 12.53 -7.67 -5.75
CA PHE A 365 12.18 -7.99 -7.13
C PHE A 365 11.77 -6.72 -7.86
N PHE A 366 12.32 -6.54 -9.05
CA PHE A 366 12.00 -5.45 -9.96
C PHE A 366 11.39 -6.05 -11.23
N ILE A 367 10.38 -5.38 -11.77
CA ILE A 367 9.82 -5.73 -13.08
C ILE A 367 10.19 -4.68 -14.10
N VAL A 368 10.78 -5.13 -15.20
CA VAL A 368 11.05 -4.30 -16.37
C VAL A 368 9.94 -4.57 -17.38
N TYR A 369 9.21 -3.52 -17.73
CA TYR A 369 8.08 -3.56 -18.64
C TYR A 369 8.08 -2.31 -19.53
N ALA A 370 7.27 -2.30 -20.58
CA ALA A 370 7.24 -1.18 -21.53
C ALA A 370 6.09 -0.23 -21.23
N ASP A 371 6.39 0.76 -20.43
CA ASP A 371 5.39 1.65 -19.85
C ASP A 371 4.69 2.51 -20.90
N ARG A 372 3.40 2.27 -21.12
CA ARG A 372 2.56 3.01 -22.07
C ARG A 372 2.45 4.49 -21.74
N LEU A 373 2.42 4.86 -20.46
CA LEU A 373 2.32 6.27 -20.03
C LEU A 373 3.58 7.04 -20.40
N HIS A 374 4.71 6.34 -20.48
CA HIS A 374 6.01 6.85 -20.85
C HIS A 374 6.46 6.39 -22.25
N ASN A 375 5.53 6.42 -23.22
CA ASN A 375 5.84 6.15 -24.63
C ASN A 375 6.45 4.76 -24.89
N TYR A 376 6.02 3.74 -24.14
CA TYR A 376 6.48 2.36 -24.22
C TYR A 376 7.99 2.16 -24.02
N GLN A 377 8.65 3.10 -23.33
CA GLN A 377 10.04 2.95 -22.93
C GLN A 377 10.16 1.83 -21.89
N GLU A 378 11.17 0.97 -22.06
CA GLU A 378 11.45 -0.07 -21.09
C GLU A 378 12.05 0.55 -19.84
N ARG A 379 11.37 0.37 -18.70
CA ARG A 379 11.80 0.93 -17.43
C ARG A 379 11.54 -0.06 -16.29
N PRO A 380 12.42 -0.11 -15.29
CA PRO A 380 12.08 -0.70 -14.00
C PRO A 380 11.18 0.24 -13.23
N GLY A 381 9.88 0.19 -13.50
CA GLY A 381 8.93 1.10 -12.85
C GLY A 381 8.33 0.56 -11.56
N GLN A 382 8.28 -0.77 -11.39
CA GLN A 382 7.60 -1.39 -10.25
C GLN A 382 8.51 -2.38 -9.51
N LYS A 383 8.35 -2.44 -8.19
CA LYS A 383 9.12 -3.31 -7.30
C LYS A 383 8.27 -3.99 -6.26
N TYR A 384 8.76 -5.13 -5.77
CA TYR A 384 8.25 -5.82 -4.60
C TYR A 384 9.43 -6.16 -3.67
N ASP A 385 9.26 -5.89 -2.38
CA ASP A 385 10.23 -6.20 -1.34
C ASP A 385 9.60 -7.14 -0.33
N ASN A 386 10.31 -8.20 0.05
CA ASN A 386 9.89 -9.12 1.10
C ASN A 386 10.64 -8.79 2.41
N PRO A 387 10.04 -8.01 3.33
CA PRO A 387 10.72 -7.59 4.55
C PRO A 387 11.06 -8.76 5.48
N SER A 388 10.20 -9.77 5.55
CA SER A 388 10.44 -10.97 6.37
C SER A 388 11.65 -11.76 5.87
N MET A 389 11.77 -11.93 4.55
CA MET A 389 12.94 -12.61 3.98
C MET A 389 14.22 -11.77 4.17
N ARG A 390 14.12 -10.46 4.00
CA ARG A 390 15.24 -9.54 4.26
C ARG A 390 15.73 -9.61 5.71
N ARG A 391 14.82 -9.76 6.69
CA ARG A 391 15.18 -9.97 8.11
C ARG A 391 15.90 -11.30 8.35
N ILE A 392 15.49 -12.38 7.66
CA ILE A 392 16.12 -13.70 7.79
C ILE A 392 17.51 -13.72 7.17
N ILE A 393 17.67 -13.14 5.98
CA ILE A 393 18.92 -13.17 5.21
C ILE A 393 19.90 -12.08 5.68
N GLY A 394 19.39 -10.94 6.18
CA GLY A 394 20.18 -9.82 6.68
C GLY A 394 20.66 -8.84 5.60
N GLU A 395 20.41 -9.10 4.32
CA GLU A 395 20.83 -8.26 3.19
C GLU A 395 19.77 -8.18 2.09
N SER A 396 19.92 -7.20 1.19
CA SER A 396 19.04 -7.03 0.04
C SER A 396 19.62 -7.73 -1.19
N ARG A 397 18.85 -8.64 -1.77
CA ARG A 397 19.20 -9.38 -2.99
C ARG A 397 18.21 -9.10 -4.10
N PRO A 398 18.52 -8.16 -5.00
CA PRO A 398 17.62 -7.74 -6.05
C PRO A 398 17.63 -8.72 -7.25
N VAL A 399 16.44 -9.01 -7.77
CA VAL A 399 16.23 -9.78 -9.01
C VAL A 399 15.41 -8.95 -9.98
N TRP A 400 15.83 -8.96 -11.25
CA TRP A 400 15.20 -8.20 -12.32
C TRP A 400 14.43 -9.16 -13.23
N ILE A 401 13.11 -9.00 -13.26
CA ILE A 401 12.20 -9.84 -14.03
C ILE A 401 11.82 -9.09 -15.31
N GLN A 402 12.15 -9.68 -16.45
CA GLN A 402 11.85 -9.10 -17.76
C GLN A 402 10.43 -9.50 -18.19
N ARG A 403 9.54 -8.52 -18.29
CA ARG A 403 8.15 -8.68 -18.76
C ARG A 403 7.84 -7.63 -19.82
N PRO A 404 8.58 -7.61 -20.95
CA PRO A 404 8.45 -6.57 -21.94
C PRO A 404 7.06 -6.52 -22.57
N TRP A 405 6.23 -7.56 -22.50
CA TRP A 405 4.88 -7.54 -23.06
C TRP A 405 3.85 -6.88 -22.15
N LEU A 406 4.19 -6.59 -20.89
CA LEU A 406 3.35 -5.72 -20.07
C LEU A 406 3.54 -4.27 -20.47
N THR A 407 2.43 -3.54 -20.51
CA THR A 407 2.43 -2.11 -20.85
C THR A 407 1.73 -1.23 -19.82
N ASP A 408 1.00 -1.85 -18.90
CA ASP A 408 0.22 -1.18 -17.87
C ASP A 408 0.96 -1.25 -16.52
N PRO A 409 1.15 -0.10 -15.84
CA PRO A 409 1.90 -0.04 -14.58
C PRO A 409 1.21 -0.79 -13.44
N ASP A 410 -0.12 -0.75 -13.36
CA ASP A 410 -0.87 -1.43 -12.29
C ASP A 410 -0.80 -2.95 -12.45
N LEU A 411 -0.96 -3.46 -13.68
CA LEU A 411 -0.74 -4.88 -13.97
C LEU A 411 0.70 -5.32 -13.69
N ALA A 412 1.69 -4.48 -14.01
CA ALA A 412 3.08 -4.75 -13.68
C ALA A 412 3.32 -4.84 -12.17
N LYS A 413 2.68 -3.96 -11.38
CA LYS A 413 2.73 -3.97 -9.91
C LYS A 413 2.07 -5.22 -9.32
N GLN A 414 0.95 -5.65 -9.89
CA GLN A 414 0.27 -6.89 -9.48
C GLN A 414 1.17 -8.11 -9.74
N LEU A 415 1.66 -8.26 -10.97
CA LEU A 415 2.48 -9.41 -11.36
C LEU A 415 3.77 -9.50 -10.53
N ILE A 416 4.50 -8.39 -10.31
CA ILE A 416 5.74 -8.43 -9.52
C ILE A 416 5.49 -8.76 -8.04
N THR A 417 4.32 -8.40 -7.50
CA THR A 417 3.94 -8.73 -6.13
C THR A 417 3.65 -10.22 -5.99
N GLU A 418 2.92 -10.80 -6.94
CA GLU A 418 2.63 -12.24 -6.97
C GLU A 418 3.91 -13.06 -7.23
N GLU A 419 4.67 -12.73 -8.27
CA GLU A 419 5.93 -13.41 -8.58
C GLU A 419 6.94 -13.27 -7.45
N GLY A 420 7.06 -12.07 -6.86
CA GLY A 420 7.97 -11.82 -5.75
C GLY A 420 7.65 -12.66 -4.53
N LYS A 421 6.36 -12.84 -4.19
CA LYS A 421 5.95 -13.75 -3.12
C LYS A 421 6.31 -15.20 -3.40
N MET A 422 5.99 -15.71 -4.59
CA MET A 422 6.33 -17.09 -4.97
C MET A 422 7.82 -17.33 -4.91
N ARG A 423 8.60 -16.43 -5.54
CA ARG A 423 10.05 -16.56 -5.67
C ARG A 423 10.80 -16.30 -4.37
N SER A 424 10.21 -15.58 -3.41
CA SER A 424 10.78 -15.45 -2.06
C SER A 424 10.72 -16.75 -1.26
N LEU A 425 9.80 -17.67 -1.57
CA LEU A 425 9.67 -18.93 -0.84
C LEU A 425 10.62 -19.98 -1.43
N PRO A 426 11.35 -20.76 -0.60
CA PRO A 426 12.22 -21.82 -1.09
C PRO A 426 11.40 -22.88 -1.84
N THR A 427 11.90 -23.28 -2.99
CA THR A 427 11.28 -24.35 -3.79
C THR A 427 11.62 -25.71 -3.19
N GLN A 428 10.66 -26.63 -3.16
CA GLN A 428 10.89 -28.04 -2.92
C GLN A 428 10.44 -28.78 -4.18
N SER A 429 11.33 -29.54 -4.80
CA SER A 429 10.99 -30.30 -6.01
C SER A 429 11.70 -31.64 -6.04
N GLY A 430 11.15 -32.58 -6.79
CA GLY A 430 11.69 -33.93 -6.82
C GLY A 430 10.81 -34.92 -7.55
N GLU A 431 11.10 -36.19 -7.33
CA GLU A 431 10.36 -37.30 -7.94
C GLU A 431 9.62 -38.11 -6.87
N MET A 432 8.42 -38.58 -7.21
CA MET A 432 7.58 -39.43 -6.37
C MET A 432 7.12 -40.65 -7.17
N ALA A 433 7.42 -41.85 -6.68
CA ALA A 433 6.88 -43.09 -7.23
C ALA A 433 5.49 -43.36 -6.62
N VAL A 434 4.48 -43.44 -7.48
CA VAL A 434 3.07 -43.58 -7.08
C VAL A 434 2.40 -44.74 -7.80
N LYS A 435 1.39 -45.31 -7.14
CA LYS A 435 0.53 -46.32 -7.75
C LYS A 435 -0.27 -45.73 -8.90
N ARG A 436 -0.37 -46.47 -10.01
CA ARG A 436 -1.15 -46.05 -11.17
C ARG A 436 -2.64 -45.93 -10.87
N GLU A 437 -3.15 -46.74 -9.95
CA GLU A 437 -4.55 -46.72 -9.50
C GLU A 437 -4.96 -45.34 -8.98
N TRP A 438 -4.09 -44.69 -8.21
CA TRP A 438 -4.35 -43.34 -7.70
C TRP A 438 -4.48 -42.32 -8.84
N LEU A 439 -3.61 -42.41 -9.85
CA LEU A 439 -3.67 -41.53 -11.02
C LEU A 439 -4.95 -41.71 -11.82
N ASP A 440 -5.37 -42.96 -12.02
CA ASP A 440 -6.56 -43.28 -12.80
C ASP A 440 -7.84 -42.90 -12.03
N ALA A 441 -7.89 -43.11 -10.71
CA ALA A 441 -9.01 -42.71 -9.85
C ALA A 441 -9.23 -41.19 -9.80
N HIS A 442 -8.15 -40.41 -9.89
CA HIS A 442 -8.20 -38.95 -9.81
C HIS A 442 -8.05 -38.25 -11.17
N ASN A 443 -7.90 -39.01 -12.26
CA ASN A 443 -7.60 -38.52 -13.60
C ASN A 443 -6.44 -37.50 -13.63
N ALA A 444 -5.39 -37.77 -12.86
CA ALA A 444 -4.30 -36.82 -12.63
C ALA A 444 -3.38 -36.69 -13.86
N LEU A 445 -3.15 -35.45 -14.27
CA LEU A 445 -2.37 -35.06 -15.44
C LEU A 445 -1.39 -33.93 -15.10
N PRO A 446 -0.28 -33.77 -15.85
CA PRO A 446 0.62 -32.63 -15.68
C PRO A 446 -0.14 -31.29 -15.74
N GLY A 447 0.15 -30.37 -14.83
CA GLY A 447 -0.62 -29.13 -14.63
C GLY A 447 -1.65 -29.20 -13.50
N ASP A 448 -1.90 -30.38 -12.94
CA ASP A 448 -2.80 -30.53 -11.79
C ASP A 448 -2.11 -30.24 -10.46
N ARG A 449 -2.93 -29.98 -9.44
CA ARG A 449 -2.53 -29.74 -8.05
C ARG A 449 -3.14 -30.81 -7.15
N PHE A 450 -2.38 -31.25 -6.16
CA PHE A 450 -2.82 -32.25 -5.19
C PHE A 450 -2.15 -32.02 -3.84
N ILE A 451 -2.69 -32.63 -2.80
CA ILE A 451 -2.11 -32.60 -1.45
C ILE A 451 -1.44 -33.93 -1.18
N TRP A 452 -0.15 -33.92 -0.85
CA TRP A 452 0.49 -35.08 -0.24
C TRP A 452 0.32 -35.00 1.28
N ASN A 453 -0.50 -35.90 1.83
CA ASN A 453 -0.76 -36.03 3.26
C ASN A 453 -0.02 -37.26 3.81
N SER A 454 1.03 -37.01 4.58
CA SER A 454 1.86 -38.06 5.16
C SER A 454 1.55 -38.19 6.64
N ALA A 455 0.82 -39.25 7.01
CA ALA A 455 0.53 -39.56 8.41
C ALA A 455 1.80 -40.00 9.15
N SER A 456 2.70 -40.72 8.47
CA SER A 456 3.98 -41.16 9.03
C SER A 456 4.92 -40.01 9.37
N ARG A 457 4.83 -38.89 8.64
CA ARG A 457 5.67 -37.69 8.83
C ARG A 457 4.94 -36.50 9.44
N ASN A 458 3.66 -36.66 9.75
CA ASN A 458 2.77 -35.66 10.35
C ASN A 458 2.78 -34.31 9.61
N PHE A 459 2.61 -34.33 8.28
CA PHE A 459 2.44 -33.12 7.48
C PHE A 459 1.44 -33.30 6.33
N ALA A 460 0.96 -32.17 5.82
CA ALA A 460 0.27 -32.08 4.53
C ALA A 460 0.91 -30.99 3.68
N ILE A 461 1.37 -31.31 2.47
CA ILE A 461 2.05 -30.38 1.55
C ILE A 461 1.28 -30.33 0.24
N ALA A 462 1.04 -29.11 -0.25
CA ALA A 462 0.47 -28.86 -1.56
C ALA A 462 1.55 -28.97 -2.65
N LEU A 463 1.27 -29.75 -3.70
CA LEU A 463 2.20 -30.04 -4.79
C LEU A 463 1.56 -29.78 -6.15
N ARG A 464 2.38 -29.34 -7.11
CA ARG A 464 2.07 -29.27 -8.54
C ARG A 464 2.69 -30.46 -9.26
N LEU A 465 1.93 -31.07 -10.18
CA LEU A 465 2.43 -32.13 -11.04
C LEU A 465 3.05 -31.54 -12.32
N ASN A 466 4.39 -31.52 -12.40
CA ASN A 466 5.10 -30.96 -13.55
C ASN A 466 5.26 -31.96 -14.69
N ARG A 467 5.51 -33.23 -14.37
CA ARG A 467 5.70 -34.29 -15.35
C ARG A 467 5.17 -35.62 -14.83
N LEU A 468 4.53 -36.37 -15.72
CA LEU A 468 4.09 -37.73 -15.48
C LEU A 468 4.84 -38.68 -16.41
N LYS A 469 5.48 -39.72 -15.86
CA LYS A 469 6.08 -40.82 -16.60
C LYS A 469 5.43 -42.13 -16.16
N ARG A 470 4.59 -42.70 -17.03
CA ARG A 470 4.08 -44.07 -16.83
C ARG A 470 5.22 -45.06 -17.11
N LEU A 471 5.52 -45.92 -16.14
CA LEU A 471 6.50 -46.99 -16.31
C LEU A 471 5.87 -48.15 -17.10
N LYS A 472 6.63 -49.22 -17.38
CA LYS A 472 6.11 -50.39 -18.13
C LYS A 472 4.81 -50.87 -17.48
N ASP A 473 3.81 -51.22 -18.29
CA ASP A 473 2.47 -51.55 -17.79
C ASP A 473 2.47 -52.69 -16.75
N SER A 474 3.44 -53.59 -16.83
CA SER A 474 3.63 -54.67 -15.86
C SER A 474 4.04 -54.21 -14.45
N SER A 475 4.46 -52.95 -14.25
CA SER A 475 4.88 -52.48 -12.93
C SER A 475 3.71 -51.99 -12.07
N GLY A 476 2.59 -51.54 -12.67
CA GLY A 476 1.51 -50.87 -11.94
C GLY A 476 1.89 -49.49 -11.37
N GLN A 477 3.08 -48.98 -11.70
CA GLN A 477 3.65 -47.76 -11.12
C GLN A 477 3.70 -46.60 -12.12
N ALA A 478 3.80 -45.39 -11.58
CA ALA A 478 4.11 -44.17 -12.31
C ALA A 478 5.08 -43.31 -11.51
N MET A 479 5.88 -42.52 -12.23
CA MET A 479 6.79 -41.54 -11.63
C MET A 479 6.25 -40.13 -11.88
N LEU A 480 6.06 -39.38 -10.80
CA LEU A 480 5.66 -37.98 -10.82
C LEU A 480 6.89 -37.10 -10.58
N THR A 481 7.13 -36.13 -11.43
CA THR A 481 8.02 -35.00 -11.11
C THR A 481 7.15 -33.89 -10.56
N VAL A 482 7.41 -33.46 -9.33
CA VAL A 482 6.57 -32.53 -8.58
C VAL A 482 7.37 -31.34 -8.07
N GLU A 483 6.65 -30.26 -7.76
CA GLU A 483 7.17 -29.12 -7.02
C GLU A 483 6.15 -28.63 -6.00
N ASN A 484 6.60 -27.95 -4.95
CA ASN A 484 5.71 -27.33 -3.98
C ASN A 484 4.88 -26.21 -4.61
N GLU A 485 3.57 -26.23 -4.34
CA GLU A 485 2.69 -25.12 -4.67
C GLU A 485 3.01 -23.96 -3.73
N ARG A 486 3.58 -22.90 -4.28
CA ARG A 486 3.95 -21.70 -3.54
C ARG A 486 2.90 -20.60 -3.65
N SER A 487 1.87 -20.78 -4.48
CA SER A 487 0.87 -19.75 -4.77
C SER A 487 -0.22 -19.56 -3.71
N LEU A 488 -0.20 -20.35 -2.63
CA LEU A 488 -1.17 -20.25 -1.54
C LEU A 488 -0.77 -19.17 -0.53
N TRP A 489 -1.52 -18.07 -0.50
CA TRP A 489 -1.39 -17.04 0.52
C TRP A 489 -2.70 -16.23 0.62
N PRO A 490 -2.99 -15.60 1.76
CA PRO A 490 -4.10 -14.66 1.85
C PRO A 490 -3.94 -13.53 0.80
N THR A 491 -5.00 -13.27 0.04
CA THR A 491 -5.03 -12.17 -0.94
C THR A 491 -4.73 -10.86 -0.23
N LEU A 492 -3.60 -10.24 -0.57
CA LEU A 492 -3.18 -8.98 0.01
C LEU A 492 -3.74 -7.81 -0.80
N TYR A 493 -3.93 -6.69 -0.13
CA TYR A 493 -4.08 -5.41 -0.81
C TYR A 493 -2.78 -5.08 -1.55
N ILE A 494 -2.90 -4.82 -2.85
CA ILE A 494 -1.80 -4.32 -3.68
C ILE A 494 -2.09 -2.83 -3.87
N PRO A 495 -1.24 -1.93 -3.32
CA PRO A 495 -1.43 -0.50 -3.55
C PRO A 495 -1.27 -0.18 -5.04
N ALA A 496 -1.92 0.90 -5.48
CA ALA A 496 -1.78 1.39 -6.84
C ALA A 496 -0.31 1.57 -7.23
N ALA A 497 -0.01 1.42 -8.51
CA ALA A 497 1.33 1.62 -9.02
C ALA A 497 1.84 3.01 -8.63
N ILE A 498 3.09 3.07 -8.17
CA ILE A 498 3.73 4.34 -7.88
C ILE A 498 4.31 4.84 -9.20
N ASP A 499 3.99 6.08 -9.56
CA ASP A 499 4.67 6.78 -10.65
C ASP A 499 6.04 7.27 -10.12
N THR A 500 7.09 6.48 -10.35
CA THR A 500 8.44 6.87 -9.94
C THR A 500 9.14 7.60 -11.09
N PRO A 501 9.60 8.85 -10.89
CA PRO A 501 10.51 9.51 -11.82
C PRO A 501 11.74 8.64 -12.04
N GLY A 502 12.16 8.49 -13.30
CA GLY A 502 13.16 7.51 -13.73
C GLY A 502 14.61 7.78 -13.32
N ASP A 503 14.88 8.42 -12.18
CA ASP A 503 16.23 8.67 -11.69
C ASP A 503 16.56 7.83 -10.45
N PHE A 504 17.69 7.14 -10.51
CA PHE A 504 18.18 6.16 -9.52
C PHE A 504 18.75 6.79 -8.24
N HIS A 505 18.11 7.83 -7.71
CA HIS A 505 18.34 8.35 -6.36
C HIS A 505 17.04 8.30 -5.57
N SER A 506 16.82 7.21 -4.82
CA SER A 506 15.63 7.07 -3.98
C SER A 506 15.80 7.84 -2.68
N GLU A 507 15.64 9.16 -2.70
CA GLU A 507 15.35 9.89 -1.46
C GLU A 507 14.16 9.23 -0.75
N PRO A 508 14.21 9.04 0.59
CA PRO A 508 13.08 8.48 1.32
C PRO A 508 11.81 9.32 1.05
N PRO A 509 10.70 8.73 0.64
CA PRO A 509 9.46 9.48 0.43
C PRO A 509 8.95 10.06 1.76
N ALA A 510 8.35 11.24 1.71
CA ALA A 510 7.78 11.91 2.88
C ALA A 510 6.66 11.08 3.55
N ILE A 511 6.47 11.26 4.86
CA ILE A 511 5.36 10.67 5.61
C ILE A 511 4.09 11.51 5.38
N VAL A 512 3.10 10.91 4.73
CA VAL A 512 1.82 11.56 4.41
C VAL A 512 0.77 11.31 5.49
N ASN A 513 0.67 10.06 5.97
CA ASN A 513 -0.31 9.68 6.97
C ASN A 513 0.38 9.55 8.34
N TYR A 514 -0.11 10.34 9.30
CA TYR A 514 0.35 10.29 10.68
C TYR A 514 -0.76 10.70 11.65
N ARG A 515 -0.56 10.36 12.92
CA ARG A 515 -1.44 10.73 14.01
C ARG A 515 -0.65 10.95 15.29
N VAL A 516 -0.94 12.07 15.95
CA VAL A 516 -0.43 12.37 17.30
C VAL A 516 -1.53 12.14 18.32
N VAL A 517 -1.22 11.40 19.38
CA VAL A 517 -2.16 11.06 20.45
C VAL A 517 -1.53 11.34 21.81
N PRO A 518 -2.19 12.14 22.69
CA PRO A 518 -1.82 12.22 24.09
C PRO A 518 -2.07 10.87 24.75
N LEU A 519 -1.05 10.31 25.40
CA LEU A 519 -1.18 9.00 26.03
C LEU A 519 -2.11 9.08 27.24
N PRO A 520 -3.02 8.12 27.47
CA PRO A 520 -3.75 8.01 28.73
C PRO A 520 -2.80 7.72 29.91
N PRO A 521 -3.18 8.03 31.16
CA PRO A 521 -2.32 7.85 32.34
C PRO A 521 -1.68 6.47 32.45
N LEU A 522 -2.46 5.42 32.18
CA LEU A 522 -2.00 4.02 32.25
C LEU A 522 -1.01 3.62 31.13
N LEU A 523 -0.87 4.43 30.07
CA LEU A 523 0.14 4.25 29.02
C LEU A 523 1.35 5.18 29.18
N ARG A 524 1.32 6.10 30.14
CA ARG A 524 2.43 7.00 30.47
C ARG A 524 3.41 6.37 31.46
N THR A 525 4.62 6.90 31.47
CA THR A 525 5.64 6.62 32.48
C THR A 525 6.00 7.84 33.33
N SER A 526 5.37 8.98 33.05
CA SER A 526 5.61 10.25 33.70
C SER A 526 4.28 10.94 34.03
N PRO A 527 4.21 11.73 35.11
CA PRO A 527 3.06 12.59 35.41
C PRO A 527 2.82 13.66 34.33
N SER A 528 3.88 14.11 33.65
CA SER A 528 3.78 15.10 32.56
C SER A 528 3.09 14.52 31.33
N ILE A 529 2.55 15.39 30.46
CA ILE A 529 1.94 14.97 29.20
C ILE A 529 2.99 14.27 28.34
N GLN A 530 2.73 13.00 28.01
CA GLN A 530 3.47 12.25 27.01
C GLN A 530 2.56 12.00 25.81
N ILE A 531 3.14 12.04 24.62
CA ILE A 531 2.44 11.72 23.37
C ILE A 531 3.02 10.46 22.74
N ALA A 532 2.21 9.80 21.92
CA ALA A 532 2.70 8.93 20.87
C ALA A 532 2.46 9.58 19.51
N VAL A 533 3.41 9.35 18.62
CA VAL A 533 3.32 9.68 17.20
C VAL A 533 3.27 8.36 16.46
N MET A 534 2.14 8.10 15.82
CA MET A 534 1.90 6.97 14.94
C MET A 534 2.05 7.48 13.51
N ALA A 535 2.87 6.82 12.70
CA ALA A 535 3.09 7.19 11.31
C ALA A 535 2.98 5.94 10.45
N GLN A 536 2.36 6.08 9.28
CA GLN A 536 2.38 5.04 8.28
C GLN A 536 3.74 5.07 7.58
N ARG A 537 4.32 3.89 7.38
CA ARG A 537 5.55 3.74 6.63
C ARG A 537 5.32 4.04 5.14
N SER A 538 5.99 5.07 4.63
CA SER A 538 5.80 5.56 3.25
C SER A 538 6.32 4.60 2.18
N SER A 539 7.41 3.88 2.47
CA SER A 539 7.91 2.81 1.60
C SER A 539 8.70 1.77 2.39
N VAL A 540 8.88 0.59 1.79
CA VAL A 540 9.68 -0.52 2.34
C VAL A 540 11.15 -0.17 2.61
N ASP A 541 11.69 0.88 1.99
CA ASP A 541 13.09 1.30 2.19
C ASP A 541 13.28 2.23 3.39
N VAL A 542 12.21 2.90 3.83
CA VAL A 542 12.24 3.79 4.99
C VAL A 542 12.41 2.92 6.23
N VAL A 543 13.51 3.03 6.96
CA VAL A 543 13.79 2.18 8.13
C VAL A 543 13.17 2.74 9.39
N GLY A 544 13.04 4.06 9.45
CA GLY A 544 12.50 4.77 10.60
C GLY A 544 12.17 6.21 10.28
N PHE A 545 11.77 6.95 11.30
CA PHE A 545 11.54 8.39 11.22
C PHE A 545 11.91 9.11 12.51
N ARG A 546 12.30 10.37 12.37
CA ARG A 546 12.55 11.30 13.48
C ARG A 546 11.37 12.23 13.65
N THR A 547 10.96 12.42 14.90
CA THR A 547 9.96 13.42 15.30
C THR A 547 10.70 14.64 15.81
N TRP A 548 10.52 15.75 15.11
CA TRP A 548 11.10 17.04 15.43
C TRP A 548 10.01 17.96 16.00
N VAL A 549 10.34 18.74 17.02
CA VAL A 549 9.40 19.64 17.71
C VAL A 549 9.96 21.05 17.72
N SER A 550 9.10 22.05 17.48
CA SER A 550 9.46 23.46 17.52
C SER A 550 8.38 24.29 18.21
N PRO A 551 8.73 25.25 19.08
CA PRO A 551 7.75 26.18 19.64
C PRO A 551 7.20 27.18 18.62
N ASN A 552 7.95 27.49 17.56
CA ASN A 552 7.67 28.61 16.64
C ASN A 552 7.74 28.23 15.14
N GLY A 553 8.12 27.00 14.82
CA GLY A 553 8.20 26.49 13.46
C GLY A 553 9.48 26.85 12.70
N THR A 554 10.47 27.50 13.33
CA THR A 554 11.74 27.90 12.67
C THR A 554 12.92 27.02 13.04
N ALA A 555 13.17 26.81 14.33
CA ALA A 555 14.21 25.91 14.83
C ALA A 555 13.56 24.67 15.46
N TYR A 556 14.03 23.49 15.07
CA TYR A 556 13.44 22.22 15.48
C TYR A 556 14.41 21.42 16.35
N ASP A 557 13.91 20.94 17.48
CA ASP A 557 14.60 20.04 18.40
C ASP A 557 14.18 18.60 18.11
N LEU A 558 15.13 17.66 18.15
CA LEU A 558 14.83 16.24 18.00
C LEU A 558 14.12 15.74 19.26
N ALA A 559 12.84 15.37 19.15
CA ALA A 559 12.05 14.86 20.27
C ALA A 559 12.11 13.33 20.39
N ALA A 560 12.17 12.62 19.27
CA ALA A 560 12.31 11.17 19.25
C ALA A 560 12.83 10.66 17.90
N GLU A 561 13.53 9.52 17.93
CA GLU A 561 13.85 8.70 16.75
C GLU A 561 13.18 7.33 16.91
N LYS A 562 12.59 6.81 15.83
CA LYS A 562 11.83 5.56 15.84
C LYS A 562 12.10 4.74 14.59
N ASP A 563 12.20 3.43 14.76
CA ASP A 563 12.25 2.42 13.69
C ASP A 563 10.95 1.61 13.56
N SER A 564 9.92 2.03 14.31
CA SER A 564 8.61 1.38 14.35
C SER A 564 7.51 2.28 13.78
N PHE A 565 6.64 1.66 13.00
CA PHE A 565 5.54 2.32 12.31
C PHE A 565 4.20 1.75 12.78
N ALA A 566 3.15 2.53 12.58
CA ALA A 566 1.76 2.10 12.77
C ALA A 566 1.15 1.74 11.42
N VAL A 567 0.19 0.81 11.42
CA VAL A 567 -0.59 0.50 10.22
C VAL A 567 -1.81 1.40 10.18
N TYR A 568 -2.01 2.07 9.05
CA TYR A 568 -3.12 2.97 8.79
C TYR A 568 -4.27 2.23 8.11
N GLY A 569 -5.49 2.59 8.46
CA GLY A 569 -6.70 2.13 7.79
C GLY A 569 -7.86 3.11 7.94
N GLU A 570 -8.95 2.80 7.24
CA GLU A 570 -10.19 3.58 7.28
C GLU A 570 -11.38 2.65 7.53
N LEU A 571 -12.27 3.07 8.41
CA LEU A 571 -13.46 2.30 8.74
C LEU A 571 -14.41 2.24 7.52
N ALA A 572 -14.83 1.05 7.12
CA ALA A 572 -15.68 0.84 5.96
C ALA A 572 -17.17 1.09 6.25
N ASN A 573 -17.62 0.74 7.46
CA ASN A 573 -19.01 0.80 7.89
C ASN A 573 -19.09 1.34 9.32
N PHE A 574 -20.27 1.80 9.75
CA PHE A 574 -20.44 2.27 11.11
C PHE A 574 -20.03 1.22 12.15
N TYR A 575 -19.22 1.62 13.13
CA TYR A 575 -18.91 0.82 14.31
C TYR A 575 -19.64 1.43 15.50
N THR A 576 -20.81 0.87 15.81
CA THR A 576 -21.81 1.46 16.72
C THR A 576 -21.44 1.30 18.19
N SER A 577 -21.93 2.17 19.06
CA SER A 577 -21.70 2.07 20.51
C SER A 577 -22.46 0.93 21.20
N THR A 578 -23.38 0.26 20.50
CA THR A 578 -24.17 -0.86 21.03
C THR A 578 -23.49 -2.22 20.87
N THR A 579 -22.27 -2.29 20.35
CA THR A 579 -21.55 -3.57 20.24
C THR A 579 -21.11 -4.08 21.61
N ALA A 580 -21.10 -5.41 21.79
CA ALA A 580 -20.66 -6.03 23.03
C ALA A 580 -19.19 -5.68 23.35
N ASN A 581 -18.81 -5.73 24.64
CA ASN A 581 -17.43 -5.54 25.07
C ASN A 581 -17.00 -6.66 26.04
N PRO A 582 -16.11 -7.59 25.66
CA PRO A 582 -15.40 -7.65 24.38
C PRO A 582 -16.32 -7.92 23.17
N ASP A 583 -16.02 -7.28 22.04
CA ASP A 583 -16.73 -7.53 20.78
C ASP A 583 -16.16 -8.76 20.10
N THR A 584 -16.96 -9.82 20.04
CA THR A 584 -16.65 -11.09 19.38
C THR A 584 -17.58 -11.40 18.21
N THR A 585 -18.53 -10.51 17.89
CA THR A 585 -19.63 -10.80 16.95
C THR A 585 -19.78 -9.73 15.87
N ALA A 586 -19.80 -8.46 16.24
CA ALA A 586 -20.09 -7.37 15.32
C ALA A 586 -18.87 -7.04 14.46
N GLY A 587 -17.73 -6.75 15.08
CA GLY A 587 -16.42 -6.47 14.48
C GLY A 587 -16.36 -5.16 13.68
N ALA A 588 -15.29 -4.39 13.85
CA ALA A 588 -15.00 -3.21 13.04
C ALA A 588 -14.51 -3.63 11.65
N GLN A 589 -15.19 -3.19 10.59
CA GLN A 589 -14.74 -3.44 9.21
C GLN A 589 -13.85 -2.29 8.74
N ILE A 590 -12.60 -2.57 8.39
CA ILE A 590 -11.56 -1.57 8.14
C ILE A 590 -10.82 -1.90 6.85
N PHE A 591 -10.68 -0.92 5.96
CA PHE A 591 -9.73 -0.96 4.85
C PHE A 591 -8.33 -0.64 5.37
N LEU A 592 -7.35 -1.52 5.15
CA LEU A 592 -5.97 -1.28 5.58
C LEU A 592 -5.08 -0.83 4.41
N PHE A 593 -4.15 0.07 4.68
CA PHE A 593 -3.24 0.64 3.68
C PHE A 593 -1.78 0.63 4.16
N GLY A 594 -0.83 0.60 3.22
CA GLY A 594 0.60 0.73 3.49
C GLY A 594 1.39 -0.55 3.26
N VAL A 595 2.67 -0.54 3.66
CA VAL A 595 3.60 -1.64 3.40
C VAL A 595 3.70 -2.66 4.54
N ASP A 596 3.34 -2.28 5.77
CA ASP A 596 3.48 -3.11 6.97
C ASP A 596 2.16 -3.84 7.35
N LEU A 597 1.31 -4.15 6.35
CA LEU A 597 -0.01 -4.78 6.57
C LEU A 597 0.07 -6.16 7.24
N ASP A 598 1.17 -6.86 7.02
CA ASP A 598 1.48 -8.16 7.61
C ASP A 598 1.61 -8.12 9.13
N THR A 599 1.81 -6.93 9.72
CA THR A 599 1.87 -6.75 11.17
C THR A 599 0.50 -6.77 11.85
N VAL A 600 -0.58 -6.60 11.09
CA VAL A 600 -1.96 -6.67 11.62
C VAL A 600 -2.40 -8.12 11.65
N VAL A 601 -2.16 -8.76 12.79
CA VAL A 601 -2.41 -10.20 13.00
C VAL A 601 -3.39 -10.44 14.14
N ALA A 602 -4.18 -11.51 14.01
CA ALA A 602 -5.09 -11.95 15.06
C ALA A 602 -4.33 -12.26 16.36
N GLN A 603 -4.93 -11.87 17.49
CA GLN A 603 -4.41 -12.08 18.84
C GLN A 603 -5.21 -13.18 19.56
N SER A 604 -4.54 -13.92 20.46
CA SER A 604 -5.24 -14.81 21.38
C SER A 604 -6.13 -14.00 22.34
N ASP A 605 -7.11 -14.65 22.97
CA ASP A 605 -7.96 -13.99 23.96
C ASP A 605 -7.15 -13.39 25.11
N GLN A 606 -6.07 -14.08 25.53
CA GLN A 606 -5.15 -13.57 26.54
C GLN A 606 -4.41 -12.31 26.06
N ALA A 607 -3.85 -12.32 24.84
CA ALA A 607 -3.14 -11.16 24.28
C ALA A 607 -4.08 -9.95 24.04
N ARG A 608 -5.35 -10.18 23.71
CA ARG A 608 -6.39 -9.14 23.67
C ARG A 608 -6.65 -8.56 25.06
N ASP A 609 -6.73 -9.41 26.07
CA ASP A 609 -7.03 -8.96 27.42
C ASP A 609 -5.82 -8.23 28.06
N ASP A 610 -4.61 -8.57 27.62
CA ASP A 610 -3.33 -7.96 28.01
C ASP A 610 -2.93 -6.71 27.19
N ASP A 611 -3.78 -6.28 26.25
CA ASP A 611 -3.57 -5.09 25.42
C ASP A 611 -2.32 -5.14 24.51
N THR A 612 -2.00 -6.30 23.94
CA THR A 612 -0.78 -6.48 23.13
C THR A 612 -0.79 -5.63 21.85
N LEU A 613 -1.86 -5.71 21.06
CA LEU A 613 -2.06 -4.94 19.84
C LEU A 613 -3.21 -3.94 20.04
N LEU A 614 -2.94 -2.66 19.79
CA LEU A 614 -3.89 -1.57 20.00
C LEU A 614 -4.39 -1.03 18.67
N LEU A 615 -5.67 -0.69 18.66
CA LEU A 615 -6.37 0.00 17.58
C LEU A 615 -6.93 1.32 18.12
N PHE A 616 -6.50 2.44 17.52
CA PHE A 616 -7.00 3.76 17.82
C PHE A 616 -7.97 4.22 16.73
N ILE A 617 -9.20 4.56 17.10
CA ILE A 617 -10.21 5.14 16.21
C ILE A 617 -10.81 6.34 16.93
N ASP A 618 -10.65 7.54 16.38
CA ASP A 618 -11.07 8.79 17.04
C ASP A 618 -10.63 8.83 18.52
N GLY A 619 -11.49 9.14 19.49
CA GLY A 619 -11.12 9.13 20.91
C GLY A 619 -10.99 7.73 21.55
N GLU A 620 -11.31 6.65 20.83
CA GLU A 620 -11.40 5.31 21.39
C GLU A 620 -10.13 4.48 21.19
N ILE A 621 -9.75 3.74 22.24
CA ILE A 621 -8.67 2.76 22.21
C ILE A 621 -9.28 1.37 22.41
N ILE A 622 -9.00 0.49 21.46
CA ILE A 622 -9.49 -0.87 21.39
C ILE A 622 -8.30 -1.82 21.44
N SER A 623 -8.37 -2.88 22.23
CA SER A 623 -7.41 -3.98 22.12
C SER A 623 -7.89 -5.00 21.12
N VAL A 624 -7.03 -5.33 20.16
CA VAL A 624 -7.32 -6.22 19.05
C VAL A 624 -7.32 -7.68 19.49
N GLY A 625 -8.35 -8.42 19.10
CA GLY A 625 -8.50 -9.86 19.25
C GLY A 625 -8.41 -10.56 17.91
N GLN A 626 -9.50 -11.21 17.50
CA GLN A 626 -9.57 -11.92 16.22
C GLN A 626 -9.63 -10.95 15.03
N ILE A 627 -9.06 -11.38 13.90
CA ILE A 627 -9.09 -10.65 12.63
C ILE A 627 -9.51 -11.60 11.52
N THR A 628 -10.43 -11.18 10.66
CA THR A 628 -10.88 -11.94 9.49
C THR A 628 -10.73 -11.09 8.24
N ALA A 629 -9.95 -11.56 7.28
CA ALA A 629 -9.86 -10.90 5.97
C ALA A 629 -11.13 -11.16 5.15
N LEU A 630 -11.75 -10.10 4.61
CA LEU A 630 -12.95 -10.18 3.78
C LEU A 630 -12.65 -10.02 2.27
N GLY A 631 -11.39 -9.78 1.91
CA GLY A 631 -10.95 -9.51 0.53
C GLY A 631 -10.84 -8.02 0.21
N ASN A 632 -10.17 -7.66 -0.88
CA ASN A 632 -9.98 -6.28 -1.35
C ASN A 632 -9.43 -5.30 -0.28
N GLY A 633 -8.53 -5.77 0.59
CA GLY A 633 -7.97 -4.94 1.66
C GLY A 633 -8.92 -4.65 2.82
N LEU A 634 -10.13 -5.23 2.82
CA LEU A 634 -11.09 -5.11 3.90
C LEU A 634 -10.87 -6.22 4.93
N PHE A 635 -10.76 -5.80 6.20
CA PHE A 635 -10.60 -6.68 7.35
C PHE A 635 -11.72 -6.45 8.33
N LYS A 636 -12.19 -7.52 8.96
CA LYS A 636 -13.11 -7.47 10.09
C LYS A 636 -12.31 -7.73 11.37
N VAL A 637 -12.30 -6.75 12.27
CA VAL A 637 -11.48 -6.74 13.49
C VAL A 637 -12.38 -6.81 14.71
N PHE A 638 -12.18 -7.84 15.52
CA PHE A 638 -12.86 -8.07 16.78
C PHE A 638 -11.94 -7.63 17.92
N GLY A 639 -12.47 -7.14 19.03
CA GLY A 639 -11.62 -6.57 20.07
C GLY A 639 -12.33 -6.17 21.35
N ARG A 640 -11.55 -5.91 22.39
CA ARG A 640 -12.05 -5.34 23.64
C ARG A 640 -12.00 -3.82 23.54
N ARG A 641 -13.16 -3.19 23.66
CA ARG A 641 -13.36 -1.74 23.56
C ARG A 641 -13.09 -1.05 24.88
N SER A 642 -13.09 0.29 24.87
CA SER A 642 -12.98 1.12 26.09
C SER A 642 -11.70 0.87 26.89
N ARG A 643 -10.56 0.71 26.21
CA ARG A 643 -9.28 0.47 26.88
C ARG A 643 -8.68 1.79 27.37
N TYR A 644 -7.93 1.71 28.46
CA TYR A 644 -7.19 2.85 29.04
C TYR A 644 -8.04 4.10 29.34
N GLY A 645 -9.28 3.90 29.80
CA GLY A 645 -10.20 4.99 30.15
C GLY A 645 -10.87 5.68 28.95
N SER A 646 -10.68 5.16 27.73
CA SER A 646 -11.44 5.63 26.56
C SER A 646 -12.91 5.19 26.65
N GLN A 647 -13.82 5.96 26.06
CA GLN A 647 -15.25 5.64 26.02
C GLN A 647 -15.62 4.91 24.74
N VAL A 648 -16.58 3.99 24.82
CA VAL A 648 -17.20 3.36 23.66
C VAL A 648 -17.96 4.42 22.86
N GLN A 649 -17.60 4.63 21.59
CA GLN A 649 -18.20 5.64 20.72
C GLN A 649 -18.84 5.02 19.47
N VAL A 650 -19.60 5.83 18.74
CA VAL A 650 -20.03 5.50 17.38
C VAL A 650 -18.97 6.06 16.42
N HIS A 651 -18.41 5.21 15.58
CA HIS A 651 -17.47 5.64 14.54
C HIS A 651 -18.11 5.51 13.16
N GLY A 652 -17.97 6.55 12.34
CA GLY A 652 -18.51 6.60 10.99
C GLY A 652 -17.57 5.99 9.94
N PRO A 653 -18.10 5.61 8.76
CA PRO A 653 -17.28 5.27 7.61
C PRO A 653 -16.25 6.39 7.30
N GLY A 654 -15.04 6.01 6.92
CA GLY A 654 -13.91 6.92 6.68
C GLY A 654 -13.13 7.31 7.95
N ALA A 655 -13.53 6.87 9.14
CA ALA A 655 -12.79 7.15 10.36
C ALA A 655 -11.39 6.51 10.34
N ALA A 656 -10.37 7.32 10.64
CA ALA A 656 -8.97 6.89 10.62
C ALA A 656 -8.66 5.89 11.74
N CYS A 657 -8.22 4.71 11.34
CA CYS A 657 -7.87 3.58 12.20
C CYS A 657 -6.35 3.40 12.24
N TRP A 658 -5.78 3.28 13.43
CA TRP A 658 -4.34 3.14 13.62
C TRP A 658 -4.01 1.92 14.47
N PHE A 659 -3.29 0.96 13.89
CA PHE A 659 -2.83 -0.25 14.58
C PHE A 659 -1.37 -0.11 15.00
N ILE A 660 -1.07 -0.44 16.25
CA ILE A 660 0.30 -0.46 16.75
C ILE A 660 0.41 -1.41 17.95
N PHE A 661 1.48 -2.20 18.00
CA PHE A 661 1.79 -2.99 19.18
C PHE A 661 2.13 -2.08 20.36
N ARG A 662 1.59 -2.36 21.54
CA ARG A 662 1.80 -1.54 22.74
C ARG A 662 3.29 -1.36 23.07
N GLU A 663 4.10 -2.40 22.86
CA GLU A 663 5.55 -2.34 23.08
C GLU A 663 6.29 -1.39 22.13
N LYS A 664 5.75 -1.18 20.92
CA LYS A 664 6.32 -0.30 19.88
C LYS A 664 5.85 1.15 20.01
N LEU A 665 4.95 1.42 20.95
CA LEU A 665 4.39 2.73 21.16
C LEU A 665 5.37 3.61 21.96
N THR A 666 6.18 4.39 21.25
CA THR A 666 7.17 5.28 21.87
C THR A 666 6.48 6.43 22.60
N ARG A 667 6.83 6.58 23.87
CA ARG A 667 6.36 7.65 24.75
C ARG A 667 7.30 8.85 24.61
N ILE A 668 6.83 9.92 23.98
CA ILE A 668 7.62 11.13 23.77
C ILE A 668 7.27 12.14 24.86
N LEU A 669 8.29 12.68 25.51
CA LEU A 669 8.18 13.77 26.48
C LEU A 669 8.93 14.98 25.94
N HIS A 670 8.33 16.17 26.02
CA HIS A 670 8.98 17.41 25.61
C HIS A 670 8.44 18.57 26.45
N THR A 671 9.27 19.59 26.69
CA THR A 671 8.90 20.77 27.50
C THR A 671 7.75 21.57 26.90
N GLN A 672 7.52 21.45 25.59
CA GLN A 672 6.42 22.11 24.88
C GLN A 672 5.06 21.42 25.07
N PHE A 673 5.01 20.22 25.65
CA PHE A 673 3.77 19.46 25.86
C PHE A 673 3.08 19.91 27.15
N ALA A 674 2.46 21.08 27.10
CA ALA A 674 1.67 21.64 28.20
C ALA A 674 0.26 22.02 27.71
N PRO A 675 -0.77 21.97 28.57
CA PRO A 675 -2.12 22.42 28.21
C PRO A 675 -2.10 23.84 27.65
N GLY A 676 -2.78 24.07 26.53
CA GLY A 676 -2.84 25.37 25.85
C GLY A 676 -1.67 25.69 24.91
N ASN A 677 -0.58 24.91 24.94
CA ASN A 677 0.51 25.07 23.96
C ASN A 677 0.11 24.49 22.58
N LEU A 678 0.66 25.09 21.51
CA LEU A 678 0.48 24.67 20.13
C LEU A 678 1.85 24.50 19.42
N PRO A 679 2.64 23.48 19.77
CA PRO A 679 3.93 23.25 19.12
C PRO A 679 3.78 22.77 17.68
N TYR A 680 4.81 23.05 16.88
CA TYR A 680 5.00 22.55 15.52
C TYR A 680 5.78 21.25 15.54
N PHE A 681 5.41 20.33 14.66
CA PHE A 681 6.02 19.03 14.49
C PHE A 681 6.48 18.84 13.04
N LYS A 682 7.59 18.14 12.85
CA LYS A 682 8.00 17.58 11.55
C LYS A 682 8.33 16.11 11.71
N LEU A 683 7.97 15.30 10.72
CA LEU A 683 8.38 13.89 10.63
C LEU A 683 9.39 13.75 9.49
N GLN A 684 10.59 13.30 9.83
CA GLN A 684 11.69 13.12 8.88
C GLN A 684 11.95 11.62 8.72
N PRO A 685 11.46 10.98 7.64
CA PRO A 685 11.80 9.59 7.36
C PRO A 685 13.27 9.43 6.96
N TYR A 686 13.85 8.26 7.23
CA TYR A 686 15.21 7.94 6.82
C TYR A 686 15.33 6.49 6.33
N THR A 687 16.30 6.25 5.46
CA THR A 687 16.72 4.91 4.99
C THR A 687 18.05 4.53 5.62
N HIS A 688 18.59 3.35 5.30
CA HIS A 688 19.97 3.01 5.69
C HIS A 688 21.06 3.87 5.04
N LEU A 689 20.73 4.60 3.96
CA LEU A 689 21.71 5.31 3.12
C LEU A 689 21.63 6.83 3.28
N GLN A 690 20.44 7.36 3.56
CA GLN A 690 20.20 8.80 3.61
C GLN A 690 18.93 9.16 4.37
N ASP A 691 18.90 10.40 4.85
CA ASP A 691 17.76 11.03 5.51
C ASP A 691 16.94 11.85 4.52
N TYR A 692 15.64 11.99 4.77
CA TYR A 692 14.82 12.97 4.06
C TYR A 692 15.25 14.38 4.43
N ASP A 693 15.26 15.32 3.49
CA ASP A 693 15.57 16.71 3.81
C ASP A 693 14.54 17.29 4.80
N LEU A 694 15.01 17.74 5.97
CA LEU A 694 14.17 18.30 7.02
C LEU A 694 13.50 19.61 6.58
N ALA A 695 14.14 20.39 5.70
CA ALA A 695 13.53 21.61 5.17
C ALA A 695 12.29 21.29 4.32
N SER A 696 12.34 20.18 3.57
CA SER A 696 11.25 19.67 2.74
C SER A 696 10.12 18.98 3.53
N ALA A 697 10.34 18.59 4.79
CA ALA A 697 9.28 18.01 5.64
C ALA A 697 8.21 19.05 6.00
N THR A 698 6.94 18.71 5.75
CA THR A 698 5.80 19.61 6.02
C THR A 698 5.54 19.72 7.52
N PRO A 699 5.53 20.94 8.09
CA PRO A 699 5.23 21.12 9.51
C PRO A 699 3.73 21.03 9.78
N PHE A 700 3.36 20.50 10.94
CA PHE A 700 1.97 20.48 11.42
C PHE A 700 1.91 20.82 12.91
N THR A 701 0.74 21.23 13.40
CA THR A 701 0.53 21.58 14.80
C THR A 701 -0.37 20.59 15.51
N PHE A 702 -0.22 20.47 16.83
CA PHE A 702 -1.10 19.69 17.68
C PHE A 702 -1.44 20.50 18.94
N SER A 703 -2.73 20.63 19.25
CA SER A 703 -3.19 21.38 20.43
C SER A 703 -3.40 20.43 21.61
N PHE A 704 -2.75 20.73 22.74
CA PHE A 704 -3.05 20.07 24.00
C PHE A 704 -4.28 20.73 24.62
N GLY A 705 -5.39 19.99 24.70
CA GLY A 705 -6.63 20.49 25.27
C GLY A 705 -6.42 21.11 26.65
N ILE A 706 -7.02 22.28 26.86
CA ILE A 706 -7.14 22.86 28.20
C ILE A 706 -8.27 22.07 28.87
N PRO A 707 -8.04 21.40 30.02
CA PRO A 707 -9.13 20.78 30.74
C PRO A 707 -10.19 21.84 31.03
N GLY A 708 -11.44 21.62 30.62
CA GLY A 708 -12.54 22.50 31.02
C GLY A 708 -12.62 22.55 32.54
N THR A 709 -12.88 23.73 33.12
CA THR A 709 -12.99 23.87 34.57
C THR A 709 -14.12 22.95 35.07
N PRO A 710 -13.83 21.93 35.89
CA PRO A 710 -14.84 21.00 36.35
C PRO A 710 -15.89 21.73 37.20
N PRO A 711 -17.16 21.29 37.20
CA PRO A 711 -18.17 21.87 38.09
C PRO A 711 -17.72 21.76 39.55
N THR A 712 -17.99 22.77 40.36
CA THR A 712 -17.66 22.75 41.79
C THR A 712 -18.52 21.75 42.55
N VAL A 713 -17.98 21.13 43.61
CA VAL A 713 -18.73 20.27 44.54
C VAL A 713 -19.78 21.11 45.28
N SER A 714 -20.96 20.56 45.63
CA SER A 714 -21.90 21.28 46.51
C SER A 714 -21.92 20.68 47.90
N VAL A 715 -21.82 21.54 48.92
CA VAL A 715 -21.94 21.18 50.34
C VAL A 715 -23.25 21.75 50.88
N SER A 716 -24.03 20.92 51.58
CA SER A 716 -25.33 21.33 52.14
C SER A 716 -25.58 20.73 53.53
N PRO A 717 -25.99 21.53 54.53
CA PRO A 717 -26.12 22.99 54.48
C PRO A 717 -24.75 23.67 54.31
N GLY A 718 -24.73 24.92 53.82
CA GLY A 718 -23.49 25.72 53.76
C GLY A 718 -23.05 26.22 55.13
N SER A 719 -22.06 27.13 55.19
CA SER A 719 -21.56 27.71 56.44
C SER A 719 -22.69 28.21 57.34
N GLN A 720 -22.75 27.75 58.59
CA GLN A 720 -23.79 28.13 59.54
C GLN A 720 -23.42 27.82 60.99
N SER A 721 -24.14 28.44 61.92
CA SER A 721 -24.10 28.06 63.33
C SER A 721 -25.08 26.91 63.61
N PHE A 722 -24.77 26.06 64.59
CA PHE A 722 -25.64 24.94 64.98
C PHE A 722 -25.58 24.66 66.48
N THR A 723 -26.61 23.98 67.00
CA THR A 723 -26.69 23.54 68.40
C THR A 723 -26.72 22.02 68.44
N GLY A 724 -25.72 21.37 69.04
CA GLY A 724 -25.64 19.91 69.13
C GLY A 724 -24.87 19.27 67.98
N THR A 725 -25.55 18.57 67.08
CA THR A 725 -24.94 17.86 65.92
C THR A 725 -25.54 18.36 64.63
N LEU A 726 -24.70 18.67 63.65
CA LEU A 726 -25.09 19.05 62.30
C LEU A 726 -24.72 17.97 61.29
N ASN A 727 -25.70 17.49 60.52
CA ASN A 727 -25.45 16.56 59.43
C ASN A 727 -25.22 17.32 58.13
N VAL A 728 -24.04 17.16 57.55
CA VAL A 728 -23.63 17.77 56.28
C VAL A 728 -23.63 16.72 55.18
N SER A 729 -24.13 17.10 54.02
CA SER A 729 -24.17 16.28 52.81
C SER A 729 -23.30 16.91 51.72
N VAL A 730 -22.82 16.07 50.80
CA VAL A 730 -22.07 16.50 49.64
C VAL A 730 -22.66 15.90 48.37
N VAL A 731 -22.66 16.68 47.29
CA VAL A 731 -22.99 16.20 45.94
C VAL A 731 -21.79 16.48 45.02
N PRO A 732 -21.05 15.45 44.60
CA PRO A 732 -19.98 15.62 43.63
C PRO A 732 -20.55 15.72 42.20
N PRO A 733 -19.81 16.36 41.28
CA PRO A 733 -20.10 16.27 39.85
C PRO A 733 -19.73 14.87 39.33
N SER A 734 -20.71 14.05 38.94
CA SER A 734 -20.52 12.71 38.34
C SER A 734 -19.75 11.71 39.23
N THR A 735 -19.14 10.67 38.65
CA THR A 735 -18.50 9.51 39.33
C THR A 735 -17.23 9.83 40.14
N ALA A 736 -16.97 11.10 40.46
CA ALA A 736 -15.78 11.52 41.18
C ALA A 736 -15.78 11.08 42.64
N THR A 737 -14.59 10.72 43.15
CA THR A 737 -14.39 10.42 44.57
C THR A 737 -14.23 11.72 45.36
N THR A 738 -14.95 11.86 46.47
CA THR A 738 -14.95 13.09 47.28
C THR A 738 -14.13 12.91 48.55
N ARG A 739 -13.31 13.91 48.89
CA ARG A 739 -12.48 13.92 50.10
C ARG A 739 -12.65 15.23 50.88
N PHE A 740 -12.36 15.21 52.17
CA PHE A 740 -12.56 16.36 53.05
C PHE A 740 -11.53 16.47 54.18
N THR A 741 -11.47 17.66 54.79
CA THR A 741 -10.77 17.99 56.03
C THR A 741 -11.70 18.84 56.92
N LEU A 742 -11.56 18.76 58.25
CA LEU A 742 -12.39 19.52 59.21
C LEU A 742 -11.63 20.60 59.99
N ASP A 743 -10.30 20.60 59.85
CA ASP A 743 -9.38 21.51 60.53
C ASP A 743 -9.01 22.75 59.69
N GLY A 744 -9.59 22.87 58.48
CA GLY A 744 -9.29 23.95 57.54
C GLY A 744 -8.01 23.77 56.72
N SER A 745 -7.32 22.63 56.82
CA SER A 745 -6.22 22.27 55.91
C SER A 745 -6.74 21.99 54.49
N ASP A 746 -5.90 22.17 53.46
CA ASP A 746 -6.31 21.90 52.08
C ASP A 746 -6.52 20.41 51.80
N VAL A 747 -7.46 20.09 50.92
CA VAL A 747 -7.80 18.71 50.56
C VAL A 747 -6.82 18.17 49.51
N ALA A 748 -6.04 17.18 49.91
CA ALA A 748 -5.11 16.42 49.10
C ALA A 748 -5.68 15.03 48.72
N ASP A 749 -4.96 14.29 47.87
CA ASP A 749 -5.33 12.95 47.39
C ASP A 749 -5.25 11.88 48.48
N ASP A 750 -4.55 12.12 49.57
CA ASP A 750 -4.47 11.29 50.77
C ASP A 750 -5.46 11.71 51.87
N SER A 751 -6.20 12.82 51.69
CA SER A 751 -7.19 13.31 52.65
C SER A 751 -8.35 12.33 52.83
N GLN A 752 -9.03 12.43 53.98
CA GLN A 752 -10.07 11.48 54.36
C GLN A 752 -11.19 11.40 53.30
N PRO A 753 -11.54 10.20 52.82
CA PRO A 753 -12.65 10.04 51.89
C PRO A 753 -13.97 10.34 52.57
N TRP A 754 -14.90 10.94 51.82
CA TRP A 754 -16.25 11.21 52.33
C TRP A 754 -16.94 9.90 52.74
N PRO A 755 -17.65 9.84 53.88
CA PRO A 755 -18.28 8.61 54.36
C PRO A 755 -19.23 7.97 53.33
N GLN A 756 -19.20 6.64 53.24
CA GLN A 756 -20.01 5.86 52.30
C GLN A 756 -20.68 4.67 52.99
N SER A 757 -21.88 4.31 52.53
CA SER A 757 -22.57 3.07 52.88
C SER A 757 -23.25 2.50 51.64
N GLY A 758 -23.02 1.21 51.33
CA GLY A 758 -23.58 0.57 50.13
C GLY A 758 -23.18 1.24 48.80
N GLY A 759 -22.00 1.87 48.74
CA GLY A 759 -21.53 2.60 47.56
C GLY A 759 -22.14 3.99 47.36
N SER A 760 -23.00 4.45 48.27
CA SER A 760 -23.58 5.81 48.26
C SER A 760 -22.94 6.69 49.34
N LEU A 761 -22.73 7.97 49.04
CA LEU A 761 -22.26 8.96 50.02
C LEU A 761 -23.33 9.15 51.11
N ILE A 762 -22.91 9.13 52.37
CA ILE A 762 -23.78 9.39 53.53
C ILE A 762 -23.41 10.74 54.18
N THR A 763 -24.27 11.25 55.08
CA THR A 763 -24.02 12.52 55.76
C THR A 763 -22.85 12.43 56.75
N LEU A 764 -22.03 13.49 56.80
CA LEU A 764 -20.98 13.70 57.79
C LEU A 764 -21.57 14.44 59.01
N ALA A 765 -21.41 13.86 60.21
CA ALA A 765 -21.86 14.49 61.45
C ALA A 765 -20.77 15.45 61.99
N ILE A 766 -21.11 16.73 62.13
CA ILE A 766 -20.26 17.76 62.73
C ILE A 766 -20.79 18.06 64.13
N THR A 767 -19.96 17.86 65.15
CA THR A 767 -20.32 17.98 66.58
C THR A 767 -19.58 19.08 67.31
N GLN A 768 -18.68 19.78 66.63
CA GLN A 768 -17.87 20.87 67.16
C GLN A 768 -17.68 21.94 66.07
N SER A 769 -17.25 23.14 66.46
CA SER A 769 -16.88 24.16 65.47
C SER A 769 -15.78 23.60 64.55
N SER A 770 -15.92 23.75 63.23
CA SER A 770 -15.02 23.14 62.24
C SER A 770 -15.02 23.92 60.94
N VAL A 771 -13.89 23.91 60.24
CA VAL A 771 -13.77 24.44 58.87
C VAL A 771 -13.72 23.23 57.93
N LEU A 772 -14.85 22.94 57.30
CA LEU A 772 -14.96 21.84 56.35
C LEU A 772 -14.42 22.31 55.00
N LYS A 773 -13.34 21.69 54.51
CA LYS A 773 -12.92 21.81 53.12
C LYS A 773 -13.21 20.53 52.37
N VAL A 774 -13.70 20.64 51.14
CA VAL A 774 -14.11 19.50 50.31
C VAL A 774 -13.62 19.65 48.88
N ARG A 775 -13.13 18.56 48.28
CA ARG A 775 -12.69 18.49 46.88
C ARG A 775 -13.05 17.12 46.30
N ALA A 776 -13.43 17.08 45.01
CA ALA A 776 -13.65 15.83 44.29
C ALA A 776 -12.52 15.55 43.29
N PHE A 777 -12.19 14.27 43.16
CA PHE A 777 -11.11 13.71 42.35
C PHE A 777 -11.72 12.77 41.31
N PHE A 778 -11.46 13.03 40.03
CA PHE A 778 -11.93 12.19 38.94
C PHE A 778 -11.01 10.98 38.74
N ASP A 779 -11.54 9.91 38.13
CA ASP A 779 -10.82 8.65 37.87
C ASP A 779 -9.64 8.83 36.89
N ASP A 780 -9.50 9.99 36.25
CA ASP A 780 -8.37 10.34 35.39
C ASP A 780 -7.08 10.68 36.16
N GLY A 781 -7.16 10.85 37.48
CA GLY A 781 -6.02 11.09 38.37
C GLY A 781 -5.38 12.48 38.26
N TRP A 782 -5.93 13.40 37.44
CA TRP A 782 -5.37 14.74 37.22
C TRP A 782 -6.41 15.84 37.39
N THR A 783 -7.67 15.54 37.14
CA THR A 783 -8.75 16.51 37.21
C THR A 783 -9.28 16.54 38.63
N THR A 784 -9.28 17.73 39.23
CA THR A 784 -9.92 17.99 40.53
C THR A 784 -10.89 19.15 40.40
N THR A 785 -11.95 19.12 41.18
CA THR A 785 -12.85 20.28 41.27
C THR A 785 -12.16 21.43 42.03
N PRO A 786 -12.63 22.67 41.84
CA PRO A 786 -12.37 23.72 42.82
C PRO A 786 -12.72 23.24 44.24
N GLN A 787 -11.90 23.62 45.22
CA GLN A 787 -12.14 23.28 46.63
C GLN A 787 -13.25 24.17 47.19
N VAL A 788 -14.18 23.57 47.92
CA VAL A 788 -15.23 24.27 48.67
C VAL A 788 -14.83 24.36 50.13
N SER A 789 -15.12 25.48 50.77
CA SER A 789 -14.94 25.70 52.21
C SER A 789 -16.27 26.07 52.84
N ALA A 790 -16.61 25.44 53.96
CA ALA A 790 -17.80 25.76 54.76
C ALA A 790 -17.42 25.83 56.25
N ASP A 791 -17.83 26.91 56.91
CA ASP A 791 -17.53 27.19 58.31
C ASP A 791 -18.72 26.84 59.17
N TYR A 792 -18.56 25.92 60.11
CA TYR A 792 -19.60 25.52 61.05
C TYR A 792 -19.22 25.92 62.45
N VAL A 793 -20.12 26.63 63.14
CA VAL A 793 -19.87 27.16 64.49
C VAL A 793 -20.86 26.55 65.48
N LEU A 794 -20.38 25.76 66.43
CA LEU A 794 -21.20 25.25 67.52
C LEU A 794 -21.51 26.40 68.49
N VAL A 795 -22.80 26.66 68.72
CA VAL A 795 -23.29 27.66 69.68
C VAL A 795 -24.10 27.00 70.79
N ALA A 796 -24.08 27.58 71.99
CA ALA A 796 -24.95 27.14 73.09
C ALA A 796 -26.43 27.43 72.75
N ALA A 797 -27.33 26.54 73.15
CA ALA A 797 -28.77 26.70 72.92
C ALA A 797 -29.28 28.02 73.53
N GLY A 798 -29.81 28.91 72.68
CA GLY A 798 -30.35 30.22 73.09
C GLY A 798 -29.35 31.39 73.11
N SER A 799 -28.10 31.21 72.65
CA SER A 799 -27.11 32.30 72.57
C SER A 799 -27.30 33.18 71.31
N PRO A 800 -27.16 34.52 71.39
CA PRO A 800 -27.37 35.45 70.27
C PRO A 800 -26.28 35.42 69.18
N GLY A 801 -25.46 34.38 69.10
CA GLY A 801 -24.56 34.14 67.96
C GLY A 801 -23.41 35.15 67.81
N LEU A 802 -22.94 35.77 68.89
CA LEU A 802 -21.62 36.40 68.88
C LEU A 802 -20.60 35.25 68.79
N GLY A 803 -19.81 35.24 67.70
CA GLY A 803 -19.07 34.08 67.20
C GLY A 803 -18.13 33.36 68.17
N SER A 804 -17.45 32.33 67.68
CA SER A 804 -16.35 31.71 68.42
C SER A 804 -15.12 32.62 68.41
N VAL A 805 -14.26 32.48 69.41
CA VAL A 805 -12.89 33.02 69.34
C VAL A 805 -12.20 32.45 68.10
N ALA A 806 -11.43 33.27 67.38
CA ALA A 806 -10.71 32.85 66.19
C ALA A 806 -9.77 31.68 66.53
N PRO A 807 -9.60 30.69 65.63
CA PRO A 807 -8.70 29.56 65.86
C PRO A 807 -7.28 30.03 66.23
N VAL A 808 -6.61 29.24 67.07
CA VAL A 808 -5.22 29.51 67.43
C VAL A 808 -4.34 29.12 66.24
N ALA A 809 -3.64 30.10 65.66
CA ALA A 809 -2.61 29.89 64.67
C ALA A 809 -1.31 29.44 65.36
N ILE A 810 -0.68 28.41 64.80
CA ILE A 810 0.55 27.80 65.31
C ILE A 810 1.69 28.08 64.33
N ASP A 811 2.63 28.94 64.71
CA ASP A 811 3.87 29.15 63.97
C ASP A 811 4.97 28.25 64.56
N PHE A 812 5.61 27.44 63.72
CA PHE A 812 6.73 26.59 64.12
C PHE A 812 8.03 27.06 63.46
N SER A 813 9.08 27.28 64.25
CA SER A 813 10.38 27.74 63.72
C SER A 813 11.21 26.64 63.03
N GLY A 814 10.79 25.37 63.14
CA GLY A 814 11.46 24.21 62.55
C GLY A 814 10.71 23.63 61.36
N THR A 815 11.15 22.46 60.88
CA THR A 815 10.43 21.67 59.88
C THR A 815 9.63 20.57 60.57
N LYS A 816 8.29 20.61 60.45
CA LYS A 816 7.36 19.66 61.08
C LYS A 816 7.77 18.21 60.78
N GLY A 817 7.85 17.39 61.82
CA GLY A 817 8.23 15.98 61.74
C GLY A 817 9.70 15.71 61.38
N LYS A 818 10.56 16.73 61.35
CA LYS A 818 12.00 16.59 61.01
C LYS A 818 12.95 17.25 62.00
N THR A 819 12.60 18.39 62.58
CA THR A 819 13.48 19.12 63.50
C THR A 819 12.78 19.46 64.80
N SER A 820 13.55 19.62 65.87
CA SER A 820 13.11 20.38 67.05
C SER A 820 12.99 21.87 66.69
N GLY A 821 12.21 22.64 67.45
CA GLY A 821 12.03 24.06 67.22
C GLY A 821 11.14 24.72 68.27
N THR A 822 10.70 25.94 68.00
CA THR A 822 9.88 26.72 68.93
C THR A 822 8.49 26.94 68.33
N ILE A 823 7.45 26.80 69.16
CA ILE A 823 6.06 27.08 68.82
C ILE A 823 5.69 28.48 69.32
N THR A 824 5.13 29.29 68.44
CA THR A 824 4.48 30.56 68.76
C THR A 824 3.00 30.44 68.46
N LEU A 825 2.15 30.75 69.44
CA LEU A 825 0.69 30.69 69.30
C LEU A 825 0.13 32.11 69.14
N ARG A 826 -0.83 32.29 68.23
CA ARG A 826 -1.49 33.58 67.99
C ARG A 826 -2.99 33.37 67.79
N CYS A 827 -3.80 34.35 68.19
CA CYS A 827 -5.23 34.35 67.94
C CYS A 827 -5.64 35.75 67.46
N ALA A 828 -6.49 35.80 66.43
CA ALA A 828 -6.89 37.05 65.79
C ALA A 828 -8.00 37.80 66.57
N THR A 829 -8.70 37.12 67.50
CA THR A 829 -9.66 37.77 68.39
C THR A 829 -8.93 38.71 69.35
N ALA A 830 -9.44 39.93 69.55
CA ALA A 830 -8.83 40.88 70.48
C ALA A 830 -8.86 40.35 71.92
N SER A 831 -7.73 40.46 72.61
CA SER A 831 -7.54 40.04 74.01
C SER A 831 -7.92 38.58 74.33
N PRO A 832 -7.46 37.58 73.55
CA PRO A 832 -7.80 36.19 73.82
C PRO A 832 -6.87 35.60 74.90
N THR A 833 -7.42 34.73 75.74
CA THR A 833 -6.63 33.85 76.60
C THR A 833 -6.36 32.55 75.84
N ILE A 834 -5.15 32.42 75.28
CA ILE A 834 -4.73 31.20 74.59
C ILE A 834 -4.31 30.13 75.62
N LYS A 835 -4.85 28.93 75.47
CA LYS A 835 -4.56 27.72 76.24
C LYS A 835 -3.80 26.74 75.36
N TYR A 836 -2.84 26.02 75.93
CA TYR A 836 -2.15 24.94 75.23
C TYR A 836 -1.81 23.78 76.15
N SER A 837 -1.82 22.57 75.61
CA SER A 837 -1.33 21.34 76.21
C SER A 837 -0.18 20.81 75.37
N LYS A 838 0.92 20.44 76.03
CA LYS A 838 2.05 19.77 75.39
C LYS A 838 2.06 18.32 75.86
N ASN A 839 2.07 17.37 74.92
CA ASN A 839 2.11 15.92 75.18
C ASN A 839 0.99 15.45 76.13
N GLY A 840 -0.21 16.03 76.01
CA GLY A 840 -1.34 15.69 76.87
C GLY A 840 -1.24 16.18 78.32
N ALA A 841 -0.32 17.11 78.64
CA ALA A 841 -0.28 17.77 79.93
C ALA A 841 -1.54 18.63 80.20
N ALA A 842 -1.75 19.07 81.43
CA ALA A 842 -2.83 20.02 81.73
C ALA A 842 -2.67 21.32 80.94
N PHE A 843 -3.79 21.91 80.49
CA PHE A 843 -3.75 23.14 79.69
C PHE A 843 -3.15 24.32 80.47
N ALA A 844 -2.05 24.85 79.96
CA ALA A 844 -1.39 26.04 80.45
C ALA A 844 -1.85 27.27 79.66
N THR A 845 -1.85 28.45 80.30
CA THR A 845 -2.06 29.71 79.58
C THR A 845 -0.78 30.09 78.84
N TYR A 846 -0.89 30.34 77.54
CA TYR A 846 0.22 30.76 76.70
C TYR A 846 0.62 32.21 77.03
N SER A 847 1.89 32.40 77.38
CA SER A 847 2.46 33.72 77.71
C SER A 847 3.72 34.07 76.90
N ALA A 848 4.40 33.07 76.34
CA ALA A 848 5.56 33.23 75.45
C ALA A 848 5.76 31.95 74.62
N ALA A 849 6.54 32.07 73.54
CA ALA A 849 6.92 30.94 72.70
C ALA A 849 7.64 29.84 73.53
N PHE A 850 7.42 28.58 73.20
CA PHE A 850 7.98 27.44 73.93
C PHE A 850 8.58 26.38 73.01
N ALA A 851 9.62 25.69 73.49
CA ALA A 851 10.33 24.69 72.71
C ALA A 851 9.58 23.35 72.64
N ILE A 852 9.64 22.72 71.47
CA ILE A 852 9.19 21.35 71.22
C ILE A 852 10.30 20.56 70.52
N VAL A 853 10.36 19.26 70.82
CA VAL A 853 11.28 18.30 70.18
C VAL A 853 10.53 17.41 69.20
N LEU A 854 11.28 16.63 68.41
CA LEU A 854 10.70 15.60 67.54
C LEU A 854 9.93 14.58 68.40
N GLY A 855 8.69 14.28 68.02
CA GLY A 855 7.78 13.42 68.79
C GLY A 855 6.82 14.15 69.74
N ASP A 856 6.99 15.46 69.96
CA ASP A 856 6.06 16.23 70.78
C ASP A 856 4.75 16.53 70.03
N THR A 857 3.64 16.52 70.76
CA THR A 857 2.32 17.01 70.32
C THR A 857 1.92 18.25 71.10
N VAL A 858 1.25 19.18 70.43
CA VAL A 858 0.69 20.40 71.02
C VAL A 858 -0.76 20.51 70.62
N GLU A 859 -1.63 20.71 71.60
CA GLU A 859 -3.03 21.07 71.41
C GLU A 859 -3.23 22.49 71.95
N SER A 860 -3.98 23.33 71.26
CA SER A 860 -4.21 24.72 71.70
C SER A 860 -5.59 25.24 71.35
N TYR A 861 -6.16 26.08 72.18
CA TYR A 861 -7.42 26.79 71.94
C TYR A 861 -7.39 28.16 72.60
N ALA A 862 -8.34 29.04 72.30
CA ALA A 862 -8.40 30.39 72.85
C ALA A 862 -9.77 30.69 73.43
N GLN A 863 -9.79 31.43 74.54
CA GLN A 863 -11.00 31.85 75.24
C GLN A 863 -11.09 33.38 75.27
N ALA A 864 -12.27 33.94 75.14
CA ALA A 864 -12.51 35.37 75.32
C ALA A 864 -13.88 35.58 75.95
N THR A 865 -13.98 36.53 76.88
CA THR A 865 -15.22 36.79 77.61
C THR A 865 -16.35 37.12 76.64
N GLY A 866 -17.46 36.37 76.71
CA GLY A 866 -18.62 36.56 75.84
C GLY A 866 -18.57 35.79 74.51
N PHE A 867 -17.52 35.01 74.26
CA PHE A 867 -17.35 34.14 73.08
C PHE A 867 -17.29 32.68 73.52
N ALA A 868 -17.69 31.76 72.65
CA ALA A 868 -17.35 30.35 72.83
C ALA A 868 -15.84 30.14 72.59
N ASP A 869 -15.25 29.17 73.28
CA ASP A 869 -13.86 28.77 73.08
C ASP A 869 -13.58 28.51 71.59
N SER A 870 -12.38 28.86 71.13
CA SER A 870 -11.96 28.59 69.76
C SER A 870 -11.88 27.09 69.52
N ILE A 871 -11.89 26.73 68.24
CA ILE A 871 -11.53 25.37 67.83
C ILE A 871 -10.15 25.01 68.41
N HIS A 872 -10.02 23.77 68.86
CA HIS A 872 -8.74 23.20 69.28
C HIS A 872 -7.88 22.95 68.05
N THR A 873 -6.73 23.59 67.97
CA THR A 873 -5.71 23.40 66.93
C THR A 873 -4.66 22.41 67.44
N TYR A 874 -4.35 21.40 66.64
CA TYR A 874 -3.36 20.38 66.96
C TYR A 874 -2.11 20.54 66.08
N PHE A 875 -0.94 20.38 66.69
CA PHE A 875 0.35 20.31 66.04
C PHE A 875 1.09 19.06 66.50
N ASP A 876 1.32 18.14 65.57
CA ASP A 876 2.07 16.92 65.82
C ASP A 876 3.46 17.03 65.18
N ASN A 877 4.52 16.94 65.99
CA ASN A 877 5.91 16.92 65.54
C ASN A 877 6.49 15.50 65.51
N ALA A 878 5.66 14.45 65.49
CA ALA A 878 6.11 13.08 65.29
C ALA A 878 6.82 12.91 63.94
N TYR A 879 7.86 12.07 63.95
CA TYR A 879 8.60 11.73 62.74
C TYR A 879 7.69 10.99 61.76
N VAL A 880 7.37 11.64 60.65
CA VAL A 880 6.68 10.98 59.53
C VAL A 880 7.76 10.29 58.70
N GLN A 881 7.84 8.96 58.78
CA GLN A 881 8.63 8.23 57.78
C GLN A 881 8.06 8.56 56.40
N PRO A 882 8.89 8.93 55.40
CA PRO A 882 8.41 8.96 54.03
C PRO A 882 7.86 7.57 53.71
N SER A 883 6.60 7.49 53.31
CA SER A 883 5.92 6.26 52.91
C SER A 883 6.64 5.67 51.68
N GLY A 884 7.70 4.93 51.93
CA GLY A 884 8.38 4.11 50.95
C GLY A 884 7.69 2.76 50.85
N GLY A 885 7.14 2.47 49.67
CA GLY A 885 7.04 1.15 49.08
C GLY A 885 6.43 0.03 49.93
N VAL A 886 5.21 -0.36 49.58
CA VAL A 886 4.70 -1.71 49.85
C VAL A 886 5.70 -2.74 49.32
N VAL A 887 6.38 -3.45 50.22
CA VAL A 887 6.92 -4.79 49.96
C VAL A 887 6.01 -5.75 50.73
N GLY A 888 5.39 -6.67 49.98
CA GLY A 888 4.38 -7.58 50.49
C GLY A 888 4.86 -8.49 51.60
N GLY A 889 3.98 -8.76 52.56
CA GLY A 889 4.18 -9.73 53.62
C GLY A 889 2.84 -10.15 54.21
N ASN A 890 2.39 -11.33 53.79
CA ASN A 890 1.16 -12.00 54.19
C ASN A 890 1.10 -12.20 55.71
N THR A 891 -0.02 -11.81 56.33
CA THR A 891 -0.37 -12.07 57.73
C THR A 891 -0.65 -13.55 57.97
N THR A 892 -0.10 -14.12 59.05
CA THR A 892 -0.90 -14.87 60.04
C THR A 892 -0.21 -15.01 61.39
N THR A 893 -0.98 -14.66 62.42
CA THR A 893 -1.02 -15.17 63.81
C THR A 893 0.08 -14.81 64.82
N SER A 894 -0.38 -13.94 65.73
CA SER A 894 -0.07 -13.78 67.15
C SER A 894 0.56 -14.97 67.89
N GLY A 895 1.57 -14.67 68.72
CA GLY A 895 2.04 -15.55 69.79
C GLY A 895 2.93 -14.81 70.79
N ASN A 896 2.36 -14.49 71.95
CA ASN A 896 3.03 -14.03 73.17
C ASN A 896 4.38 -14.72 73.48
N ARG A 897 5.40 -13.95 73.91
CA ARG A 897 6.06 -14.06 75.24
C ARG A 897 7.33 -13.21 75.38
N SER A 898 7.26 -12.29 76.34
CA SER A 898 8.20 -12.04 77.45
C SER A 898 9.74 -12.00 77.27
N LYS A 899 10.30 -10.91 77.83
CA LYS A 899 11.58 -10.76 78.57
C LYS A 899 12.90 -10.54 77.79
N ASN A 900 13.40 -9.30 77.89
CA ASN A 900 14.77 -8.79 78.16
C ASN A 900 15.90 -9.80 78.44
N PRO A 901 17.19 -9.38 78.43
CA PRO A 901 17.96 -8.46 77.55
C PRO A 901 19.30 -9.18 77.15
N PRO A 902 20.43 -8.57 76.69
CA PRO A 902 21.04 -7.26 77.00
C PRO A 902 20.69 -6.15 76.01
#